data_AF-A0A9Q9XS79-F1
#
_entry.id   AF-A0A9Q9XS79-F1
#
_cell.length_a   1.000
_cell.length_b   1.000
_cell.length_c   1.000
_cell.angle_alpha   90.00
_cell.angle_beta   90.00
_cell.angle_gamma   90.00
#
_symmetry.space_group_name_H-M   'P 1'
#
loop_
_entity.id
_entity.type
_entity.pdbx_description
1 polymer ?
#
loop_
_entity_poly.entity_id
_entity_poly.type
_entity_poly.pdbx_seq_one_letter_code
_entity_poly.pdbx_strand_id
1 'polypeptide(L)'
;MEKREEKELDELTLRLQRDGVSPEAPAEERELHLWRLLQRSEGSLTAVTEDLQTLRTQQASEMREVENYVEHIRNMLEERESLTAEYERDSEQLRAELALMKHQQDSQCKEVVEMLEQEGLAEISQSSASEQVAYLLVERVTLLERLEAAERKLDTQTLTGNLREVHLQEELDHMRHTLEDELRQQKENMKKESSVQSPWRKFFGVRKATLRAQNLPGHSEELNRERIERQRLERDLEEASSRLAMAHKEIRHLTDELDLARKVQNSCVPDLQKTGEEVEQLKQEVDKLKQCDMVELQKAKERNERLDSEICVLRDRVRSLDTERRTLLKLVEQSKLSVDQGISVTLEHNKIHSTQGVGNNVNPDPSLDVEDEILHKRCRRESEDKDSRLRELERRLQKQQREHEELVERNEELEALLGEAQNAAKEEREQHECEIEGLQRKIKRHEEELSKRNCKKLEKNEEDQVRGTDSELSESIQERLKFLEGRLAEEKGWRKQLEVDLSVAKAALKTEKELMQRDHEELKKLRVEVQRLEVECRQGKTLNKNLTQIKGEKGILEEKVAQLERAQTRLQDNLTLQTENSRAEEDLRDSRGQVAELKSMVDKLRAELTRLEKEHNTLRDELMEKRRHVMQLQKELSEKAHERLQTDGERERLSLELLHVKQQLQYAKEQMPRASQEHTANHKPTAEDDGHCQLACVKSEMSKLHSTLEEERQLAGQHQLALQAQISEAQARAKAQDSLLQQKGEENKQLRQDLQRTQHLFTSAERELRYEREKNLDLKRHNALLEQEKIKLCAELKQAQAKVAQLDGSGAGRVVELERLQQRVRDLELEVARSAQSRQTNSSLMEELNSERARMIAADKKVVGLQQQLKNTLHQLRLEEARAGETSKLERDTRDMSDNLSALRARLQEEQLQRKLLEQKDEELQQQVRSLRVKEATLTRNNSEMSHRTQELETRLQVLESELNTAREEQRSSQKSCHMLEEQLLSSQHESERLQEELKLVVQQLDTNIRRHNEKQSQHKTKLRRAKQIFMKTVTQHEHRIQQLENDLALATSLSEKEKDWIRTVTEENDQLLLERRELLQRISEAEEMGNNGLRTATTIQQRVKFLEMENKELQEKTLTLANQIGILDRALRNLQSLCTVEEVKKMFPSGAHPDSQLRTSTPSPQPGLSDSWGILDAIRKVKVGESGVKSLEISSSVPVSQSTEIGYLNVTSPVAPNSRLEQESLSATSDEA
;
A
#
# COMPACT_ATOMS: atom_id res chain seq x y z
N MET A 1 46.75 -46.52 1.68
CA MET A 1 47.52 -45.55 0.89
C MET A 1 47.66 -46.16 -0.50
N GLU A 2 48.81 -46.13 -1.17
CA GLU A 2 49.19 -46.91 -2.38
C GLU A 2 48.02 -47.48 -3.21
N LYS A 3 47.44 -48.63 -2.86
CA LYS A 3 46.28 -49.25 -3.57
C LYS A 3 44.97 -48.44 -3.66
N ARG A 4 44.90 -47.26 -3.03
CA ARG A 4 43.88 -46.22 -3.30
C ARG A 4 44.42 -45.16 -4.25
N GLU A 5 45.61 -44.63 -3.97
CA GLU A 5 46.32 -43.67 -4.83
C GLU A 5 46.48 -44.21 -6.26
N GLU A 6 46.82 -45.48 -6.45
CA GLU A 6 46.84 -46.18 -7.75
C GLU A 6 45.48 -46.12 -8.46
N LYS A 7 44.39 -46.40 -7.73
CA LYS A 7 43.02 -46.39 -8.30
C LYS A 7 42.51 -44.99 -8.61
N GLU A 8 42.80 -44.04 -7.74
CA GLU A 8 42.45 -42.63 -7.92
C GLU A 8 43.22 -42.07 -9.14
N LEU A 9 44.47 -42.50 -9.34
CA LEU A 9 45.28 -42.17 -10.53
C LEU A 9 44.77 -42.87 -11.81
N ASP A 10 44.35 -44.14 -11.72
CA ASP A 10 43.70 -44.86 -12.83
C ASP A 10 42.38 -44.17 -13.23
N GLU A 11 41.52 -43.82 -12.27
CA GLU A 11 40.24 -43.14 -12.49
C GLU A 11 40.45 -41.73 -13.09
N LEU A 12 41.45 -40.98 -12.61
CA LEU A 12 41.85 -39.69 -13.19
C LEU A 12 42.38 -39.85 -14.64
N THR A 13 43.19 -40.88 -14.90
CA THR A 13 43.76 -41.16 -16.23
C THR A 13 42.66 -41.56 -17.22
N LEU A 14 41.75 -42.44 -16.80
CA LEU A 14 40.61 -42.89 -17.60
C LEU A 14 39.63 -41.72 -17.84
N ARG A 15 39.48 -40.81 -16.87
CA ARG A 15 38.70 -39.58 -17.04
C ARG A 15 39.35 -38.59 -18.01
N LEU A 16 40.66 -38.40 -17.94
CA LEU A 16 41.43 -37.57 -18.89
C LEU A 16 41.29 -38.09 -20.32
N GLN A 17 41.46 -39.40 -20.54
CA GLN A 17 41.24 -40.04 -21.85
C GLN A 17 39.81 -39.81 -22.36
N ARG A 18 38.81 -40.00 -21.50
CA ARG A 18 37.39 -39.83 -21.86
C ARG A 18 37.03 -38.39 -22.20
N ASP A 19 37.68 -37.42 -21.55
CA ASP A 19 37.50 -35.98 -21.82
C ASP A 19 38.44 -35.48 -22.95
N GLY A 20 39.18 -36.39 -23.62
CA GLY A 20 39.91 -36.15 -24.87
C GLY A 20 41.43 -35.98 -24.77
N VAL A 21 42.01 -36.05 -23.57
CA VAL A 21 43.45 -35.82 -23.34
C VAL A 21 44.25 -37.13 -23.47
N SER A 22 45.30 -37.12 -24.29
CA SER A 22 46.16 -38.30 -24.51
C SER A 22 46.88 -38.72 -23.21
N PRO A 23 47.06 -40.03 -22.93
CA PRO A 23 47.91 -40.47 -21.82
C PRO A 23 49.39 -40.08 -22.01
N GLU A 24 49.83 -39.82 -23.25
CA GLU A 24 51.18 -39.36 -23.59
C GLU A 24 51.33 -37.82 -23.49
N ALA A 25 50.25 -37.08 -23.18
CA ALA A 25 50.28 -35.63 -23.06
C ALA A 25 51.23 -35.17 -21.93
N PRO A 26 51.93 -34.03 -22.08
CA PRO A 26 52.78 -33.47 -21.03
C PRO A 26 51.99 -33.23 -19.74
N ALA A 27 52.67 -33.30 -18.59
CA ALA A 27 52.04 -33.15 -17.28
C ALA A 27 51.26 -31.82 -17.18
N GLU A 28 51.85 -30.72 -17.65
CA GLU A 28 51.25 -29.39 -17.71
C GLU A 28 49.88 -29.38 -18.43
N GLU A 29 49.71 -30.12 -19.53
CA GLU A 29 48.44 -30.16 -20.27
C GLU A 29 47.36 -30.92 -19.49
N ARG A 30 47.74 -32.04 -18.85
CA ARG A 30 46.84 -32.83 -17.99
C ARG A 30 46.45 -32.07 -16.73
N GLU A 31 47.40 -31.39 -16.09
CA GLU A 31 47.15 -30.52 -14.93
C GLU A 31 46.27 -29.33 -15.29
N LEU A 32 46.53 -28.65 -16.42
CA LEU A 32 45.67 -27.57 -16.91
C LEU A 32 44.25 -28.03 -17.25
N HIS A 33 44.06 -29.25 -17.76
CA HIS A 33 42.73 -29.81 -17.98
C HIS A 33 42.01 -30.12 -16.66
N LEU A 34 42.69 -30.79 -15.72
CA LEU A 34 42.12 -31.09 -14.39
C LEU A 34 41.78 -29.81 -13.63
N TRP A 35 42.61 -28.77 -13.71
CA TRP A 35 42.33 -27.46 -13.11
C TRP A 35 41.10 -26.78 -13.73
N ARG A 36 40.98 -26.78 -15.07
CA ARG A 36 39.77 -26.27 -15.76
C ARG A 36 38.52 -27.09 -15.39
N LEU A 37 38.65 -28.39 -15.20
CA LEU A 37 37.55 -29.26 -14.78
C LEU A 37 37.13 -28.99 -13.33
N LEU A 38 38.10 -28.78 -12.43
CA LEU A 38 37.87 -28.38 -11.05
C LEU A 38 37.12 -27.04 -11.00
N GLN A 39 37.66 -25.98 -11.63
CA GLN A 39 37.04 -24.66 -11.68
C GLN A 39 35.60 -24.69 -12.26
N ARG A 40 35.34 -25.53 -13.27
CA ARG A 40 33.98 -25.74 -13.81
C ARG A 40 33.07 -26.47 -12.83
N SER A 41 33.58 -27.45 -12.08
CA SER A 41 32.81 -28.16 -11.06
C SER A 41 32.52 -27.30 -9.84
N GLU A 42 33.47 -26.44 -9.43
CA GLU A 42 33.30 -25.46 -8.36
C GLU A 42 32.27 -24.40 -8.77
N GLY A 43 32.40 -23.80 -9.96
CA GLY A 43 31.42 -22.85 -10.48
C GLY A 43 30.03 -23.44 -10.70
N SER A 44 29.94 -24.73 -11.06
CA SER A 44 28.66 -25.44 -11.12
C SER A 44 28.09 -25.73 -9.73
N LEU A 45 28.93 -25.96 -8.72
CA LEU A 45 28.51 -26.19 -7.35
C LEU A 45 28.07 -24.89 -6.66
N THR A 46 28.74 -23.76 -6.92
CA THR A 46 28.29 -22.44 -6.43
C THR A 46 26.96 -22.08 -7.07
N ALA A 47 26.81 -22.20 -8.39
CA ALA A 47 25.55 -21.95 -9.08
C ALA A 47 24.39 -22.80 -8.51
N VAL A 48 24.58 -24.11 -8.36
CA VAL A 48 23.55 -24.99 -7.75
C VAL A 48 23.29 -24.66 -6.27
N THR A 49 24.28 -24.13 -5.54
CA THR A 49 24.09 -23.68 -4.15
C THR A 49 23.32 -22.36 -4.09
N GLU A 50 23.55 -21.45 -5.04
CA GLU A 50 22.82 -20.19 -5.22
C GLU A 50 21.37 -20.44 -5.67
N ASP A 51 21.14 -21.34 -6.63
CA ASP A 51 19.81 -21.81 -7.02
C ASP A 51 19.04 -22.42 -5.83
N LEU A 52 19.71 -23.27 -5.04
CA LEU A 52 19.12 -23.88 -3.85
C LEU A 52 18.86 -22.84 -2.73
N GLN A 53 19.70 -21.81 -2.63
CA GLN A 53 19.49 -20.70 -1.70
C GLN A 53 18.34 -19.78 -2.14
N THR A 54 18.23 -19.46 -3.44
CA THR A 54 17.10 -18.66 -3.96
C THR A 54 15.78 -19.40 -3.79
N LEU A 55 15.71 -20.69 -4.12
CA LEU A 55 14.55 -21.55 -3.84
C LEU A 55 14.17 -21.58 -2.34
N ARG A 56 15.16 -21.65 -1.43
CA ARG A 56 14.90 -21.53 0.01
C ARG A 56 14.36 -20.17 0.41
N THR A 57 14.87 -19.07 -0.16
CA THR A 57 14.33 -17.73 0.12
C THR A 57 12.93 -17.53 -0.45
N GLN A 58 12.63 -18.12 -1.62
CA GLN A 58 11.30 -18.11 -2.23
C GLN A 58 10.30 -18.91 -1.37
N GLN A 59 10.65 -20.14 -0.96
CA GLN A 59 9.84 -20.93 -0.04
C GLN A 59 9.60 -20.16 1.28
N ALA A 60 10.59 -19.41 1.75
CA ALA A 60 10.46 -18.57 2.94
C ALA A 60 9.64 -17.28 2.73
N SER A 61 9.44 -16.77 1.50
CA SER A 61 8.41 -15.75 1.22
C SER A 61 7.03 -16.36 1.09
N GLU A 62 6.89 -17.45 0.34
CA GLU A 62 5.60 -18.15 0.15
C GLU A 62 5.01 -18.61 1.49
N MET A 63 5.83 -19.14 2.41
CA MET A 63 5.39 -19.48 3.77
C MET A 63 4.92 -18.26 4.56
N ARG A 64 5.61 -17.11 4.47
CA ARG A 64 5.19 -15.87 5.13
C ARG A 64 3.91 -15.29 4.54
N GLU A 65 3.71 -15.43 3.23
CA GLU A 65 2.45 -15.04 2.58
C GLU A 65 1.29 -15.92 3.06
N VAL A 66 1.49 -17.24 3.17
CA VAL A 66 0.50 -18.15 3.78
C VAL A 66 0.24 -17.82 5.25
N GLU A 67 1.28 -17.49 6.04
CA GLU A 67 1.13 -17.03 7.43
C GLU A 67 0.28 -15.75 7.52
N ASN A 68 0.57 -14.75 6.67
CA ASN A 68 -0.21 -13.50 6.58
C ASN A 68 -1.68 -13.76 6.17
N TYR A 69 -1.94 -14.66 5.21
CA TYR A 69 -3.30 -15.02 4.82
C TYR A 69 -4.05 -15.74 5.96
N VAL A 70 -3.38 -16.62 6.70
CA VAL A 70 -3.97 -17.30 7.87
C VAL A 70 -4.23 -16.31 9.02
N GLU A 71 -3.36 -15.34 9.25
CA GLU A 71 -3.59 -14.26 10.22
C GLU A 71 -4.75 -13.36 9.81
N HIS A 72 -4.85 -12.95 8.54
CA HIS A 72 -6.02 -12.21 8.04
C HIS A 72 -7.33 -12.99 8.22
N ILE A 73 -7.34 -14.31 7.94
CA ILE A 73 -8.51 -15.17 8.16
C ILE A 73 -8.88 -15.26 9.65
N ARG A 74 -7.90 -15.30 10.57
CA ARG A 74 -8.19 -15.24 12.02
C ARG A 74 -8.83 -13.91 12.40
N ASN A 75 -8.27 -12.79 11.95
CA ASN A 75 -8.82 -11.46 12.26
C ASN A 75 -10.26 -11.33 11.75
N MET A 76 -10.56 -11.79 10.53
CA MET A 76 -11.93 -11.82 9.98
C MET A 76 -12.89 -12.74 10.77
N LEU A 77 -12.38 -13.79 11.43
CA LEU A 77 -13.17 -14.66 12.31
C LEU A 77 -13.40 -14.00 13.68
N GLU A 78 -12.38 -13.36 14.25
CA GLU A 78 -12.46 -12.62 15.51
C GLU A 78 -13.42 -11.41 15.40
N GLU A 79 -13.36 -10.67 14.29
CA GLU A 79 -14.33 -9.61 13.96
C GLU A 79 -15.77 -10.15 13.81
N ARG A 80 -15.93 -11.32 13.18
CA ARG A 80 -17.24 -11.98 13.06
C ARG A 80 -17.76 -12.46 14.41
N GLU A 81 -16.89 -12.97 15.29
CA GLU A 81 -17.27 -13.42 16.63
C GLU A 81 -17.59 -12.23 17.55
N SER A 82 -16.85 -11.11 17.47
CA SER A 82 -17.18 -9.89 18.22
C SER A 82 -18.51 -9.27 17.77
N LEU A 83 -18.77 -9.20 16.45
CA LEU A 83 -20.06 -8.75 15.91
C LEU A 83 -21.21 -9.69 16.32
N THR A 84 -20.96 -11.00 16.38
CA THR A 84 -21.98 -11.97 16.86
C THR A 84 -22.29 -11.73 18.35
N ALA A 85 -21.27 -11.52 19.18
CA ALA A 85 -21.43 -11.18 20.60
C ALA A 85 -22.06 -9.78 20.82
N GLU A 86 -21.95 -8.85 19.87
CA GLU A 86 -22.71 -7.60 19.84
C GLU A 86 -24.19 -7.84 19.59
N TYR A 87 -24.54 -8.57 18.52
CA TYR A 87 -25.94 -8.91 18.25
C TYR A 87 -26.60 -9.74 19.35
N GLU A 88 -25.86 -10.62 20.03
CA GLU A 88 -26.36 -11.38 21.18
C GLU A 88 -26.66 -10.47 22.38
N ARG A 89 -25.76 -9.54 22.70
CA ARG A 89 -25.96 -8.52 23.77
C ARG A 89 -27.10 -7.56 23.46
N ASP A 90 -27.19 -7.04 22.24
CA ASP A 90 -28.26 -6.13 21.84
C ASP A 90 -29.61 -6.85 21.85
N SER A 91 -29.63 -8.12 21.44
CA SER A 91 -30.82 -8.99 21.56
C SER A 91 -31.19 -9.26 23.02
N GLU A 92 -30.22 -9.39 23.93
CA GLU A 92 -30.47 -9.51 25.38
C GLU A 92 -31.02 -8.22 25.98
N GLN A 93 -30.46 -7.06 25.60
CA GLN A 93 -30.97 -5.75 26.01
C GLN A 93 -32.40 -5.55 25.52
N LEU A 94 -32.70 -5.79 24.25
CA LEU A 94 -34.07 -5.70 23.71
C LEU A 94 -35.04 -6.68 24.39
N ARG A 95 -34.58 -7.88 24.76
CA ARG A 95 -35.38 -8.82 25.57
C ARG A 95 -35.65 -8.29 26.99
N ALA A 96 -34.68 -7.62 27.62
CA ALA A 96 -34.84 -7.00 28.93
C ALA A 96 -35.74 -5.76 28.89
N GLU A 97 -35.60 -4.90 27.87
CA GLU A 97 -36.47 -3.73 27.64
C GLU A 97 -37.92 -4.17 27.37
N LEU A 98 -38.14 -5.20 26.55
CA LEU A 98 -39.48 -5.77 26.34
C LEU A 98 -40.07 -6.37 27.64
N ALA A 99 -39.25 -6.94 28.52
CA ALA A 99 -39.70 -7.40 29.83
C ALA A 99 -40.07 -6.25 30.78
N LEU A 100 -39.29 -5.16 30.75
CA LEU A 100 -39.58 -3.94 31.52
C LEU A 100 -40.87 -3.26 31.04
N MET A 101 -41.04 -3.11 29.71
CA MET A 101 -42.27 -2.54 29.12
C MET A 101 -43.50 -3.39 29.45
N LYS A 102 -43.40 -4.72 29.42
CA LYS A 102 -44.48 -5.61 29.89
C LYS A 102 -44.78 -5.40 31.37
N HIS A 103 -43.76 -5.29 32.22
CA HIS A 103 -43.97 -5.05 33.65
C HIS A 103 -44.67 -3.71 33.94
N GLN A 104 -44.33 -2.65 33.18
CA GLN A 104 -45.00 -1.35 33.25
C GLN A 104 -46.46 -1.42 32.76
N GLN A 105 -46.72 -2.18 31.69
CA GLN A 105 -48.08 -2.44 31.21
C GLN A 105 -48.89 -3.24 32.23
N ASP A 106 -48.30 -4.27 32.85
CA ASP A 106 -48.93 -5.08 33.91
C ASP A 106 -49.25 -4.24 35.17
N SER A 107 -48.43 -3.24 35.52
CA SER A 107 -48.76 -2.30 36.61
C SER A 107 -49.88 -1.34 36.22
N GLN A 108 -49.86 -0.77 35.02
CA GLN A 108 -50.94 0.11 34.53
C GLN A 108 -52.28 -0.64 34.42
N CYS A 109 -52.27 -1.91 33.99
CA CYS A 109 -53.46 -2.74 33.98
C CYS A 109 -53.99 -3.02 35.40
N LYS A 110 -53.12 -3.19 36.40
CA LYS A 110 -53.54 -3.32 37.81
C LYS A 110 -54.12 -2.03 38.37
N GLU A 111 -53.52 -0.88 38.07
CA GLU A 111 -54.08 0.43 38.44
C GLU A 111 -55.49 0.62 37.84
N VAL A 112 -55.71 0.23 36.58
CA VAL A 112 -57.05 0.26 35.95
C VAL A 112 -58.02 -0.74 36.60
N VAL A 113 -57.57 -1.96 36.92
CA VAL A 113 -58.36 -2.95 37.68
C VAL A 113 -58.81 -2.39 39.04
N GLU A 114 -57.87 -1.83 39.81
CA GLU A 114 -58.13 -1.25 41.13
C GLU A 114 -59.05 -0.03 41.06
N MET A 115 -58.95 0.81 40.02
CA MET A 115 -59.89 1.92 39.81
C MET A 115 -61.29 1.44 39.45
N LEU A 116 -61.42 0.44 38.56
CA LEU A 116 -62.72 -0.15 38.22
C LEU A 116 -63.39 -0.80 39.43
N GLU A 117 -62.61 -1.48 40.28
CA GLU A 117 -63.12 -2.08 41.52
C GLU A 117 -63.54 -1.04 42.57
N GLN A 118 -62.83 0.10 42.66
CA GLN A 118 -63.20 1.22 43.55
C GLN A 118 -64.51 1.91 43.13
N GLU A 119 -64.76 2.07 41.83
CA GLU A 119 -66.01 2.62 41.28
C GLU A 119 -67.15 1.57 41.23
N GLY A 120 -66.94 0.37 41.77
CA GLY A 120 -67.95 -0.71 41.84
C GLY A 120 -68.15 -1.49 40.55
N LEU A 121 -67.30 -1.28 39.54
CA LEU A 121 -67.31 -1.95 38.23
C LEU A 121 -66.43 -3.22 38.20
N ALA A 122 -66.34 -3.93 39.32
CA ALA A 122 -65.52 -5.13 39.48
C ALA A 122 -65.85 -6.24 38.47
N GLU A 123 -67.10 -6.31 37.98
CA GLU A 123 -67.54 -7.31 37.00
C GLU A 123 -66.85 -7.17 35.62
N ILE A 124 -66.25 -6.01 35.32
CA ILE A 124 -65.47 -5.80 34.09
C ILE A 124 -63.95 -5.65 34.31
N SER A 125 -63.46 -5.66 35.55
CA SER A 125 -62.03 -5.44 35.82
C SER A 125 -61.14 -6.49 35.15
N GLN A 126 -61.62 -7.73 35.04
CA GLN A 126 -60.90 -8.86 34.42
C GLN A 126 -61.14 -9.01 32.91
N SER A 127 -61.99 -8.18 32.30
CA SER A 127 -62.25 -8.17 30.85
C SER A 127 -61.11 -7.52 30.07
N SER A 128 -61.03 -7.72 28.75
CA SER A 128 -60.02 -7.04 27.93
C SER A 128 -60.22 -5.51 27.94
N ALA A 129 -59.15 -4.74 27.73
CA ALA A 129 -59.23 -3.28 27.67
C ALA A 129 -60.26 -2.78 26.62
N SER A 130 -60.43 -3.51 25.51
CA SER A 130 -61.48 -3.27 24.50
C SER A 130 -62.90 -3.45 25.05
N GLU A 131 -63.13 -4.47 25.89
CA GLU A 131 -64.44 -4.74 26.51
C GLU A 131 -64.72 -3.78 27.66
N GLN A 132 -63.71 -3.42 28.45
CA GLN A 132 -63.79 -2.37 29.47
C GLN A 132 -64.22 -1.03 28.85
N VAL A 133 -63.55 -0.60 27.78
CA VAL A 133 -63.90 0.63 27.05
C VAL A 133 -65.29 0.53 26.43
N ALA A 134 -65.67 -0.62 25.86
CA ALA A 134 -67.02 -0.81 25.31
C ALA A 134 -68.11 -0.69 26.39
N TYR A 135 -67.91 -1.30 27.57
CA TYR A 135 -68.84 -1.22 28.69
C TYR A 135 -68.97 0.22 29.21
N LEU A 136 -67.85 0.90 29.44
CA LEU A 136 -67.83 2.30 29.89
C LEU A 136 -68.50 3.26 28.89
N LEU A 137 -68.39 3.00 27.58
CA LEU A 137 -69.11 3.76 26.55
C LEU A 137 -70.62 3.51 26.60
N VAL A 138 -71.08 2.28 26.85
CA VAL A 138 -72.51 1.96 27.01
C VAL A 138 -73.07 2.60 28.28
N GLU A 139 -72.40 2.46 29.43
CA GLU A 139 -72.81 3.14 30.68
C GLU A 139 -72.91 4.65 30.47
N ARG A 140 -71.90 5.28 29.85
CA ARG A 140 -71.91 6.71 29.52
C ARG A 140 -73.12 7.12 28.69
N VAL A 141 -73.55 6.31 27.71
CA VAL A 141 -74.77 6.57 26.94
C VAL A 141 -76.01 6.46 27.82
N THR A 142 -76.18 5.40 28.61
CA THR A 142 -77.38 5.27 29.47
C THR A 142 -77.45 6.32 30.58
N LEU A 143 -76.29 6.78 31.08
CA LEU A 143 -76.22 7.91 32.02
C LEU A 143 -76.61 9.23 31.35
N LEU A 144 -76.18 9.48 30.12
CA LEU A 144 -76.62 10.64 29.33
C LEU A 144 -78.14 10.59 29.06
N GLU A 145 -78.69 9.44 28.64
CA GLU A 145 -80.14 9.27 28.47
C GLU A 145 -80.93 9.55 29.76
N ARG A 146 -80.43 9.08 30.92
CA ARG A 146 -81.01 9.37 32.24
C ARG A 146 -80.91 10.86 32.60
N LEU A 147 -79.83 11.53 32.21
CA LEU A 147 -79.58 12.95 32.47
C LEU A 147 -80.51 13.81 31.60
N GLU A 148 -80.60 13.55 30.29
CA GLU A 148 -81.59 14.20 29.42
C GLU A 148 -83.05 13.93 29.89
N ALA A 149 -83.32 12.74 30.43
CA ALA A 149 -84.63 12.41 31.03
C ALA A 149 -84.86 13.07 32.40
N ALA A 150 -83.85 13.68 33.01
CA ALA A 150 -83.96 14.57 34.16
C ALA A 150 -84.11 16.04 33.70
N GLU A 151 -83.34 16.48 32.70
CA GLU A 151 -83.47 17.80 32.07
C GLU A 151 -84.87 18.01 31.50
N ARG A 152 -85.42 17.04 30.74
CA ARG A 152 -86.80 17.11 30.23
C ARG A 152 -87.86 17.20 31.35
N LYS A 153 -87.58 16.67 32.54
CA LYS A 153 -88.46 16.86 33.72
C LYS A 153 -88.32 18.27 34.29
N LEU A 154 -87.10 18.80 34.32
CA LEU A 154 -86.81 20.18 34.72
C LEU A 154 -87.51 21.17 33.78
N ASP A 155 -87.40 21.00 32.46
CA ASP A 155 -88.06 21.85 31.45
C ASP A 155 -89.59 21.87 31.59
N THR A 156 -90.20 20.73 31.92
CA THR A 156 -91.65 20.70 32.21
C THR A 156 -92.04 21.46 33.48
N GLN A 157 -91.10 21.73 34.40
CA GLN A 157 -91.29 22.65 35.52
C GLN A 157 -90.98 24.10 35.11
N THR A 158 -89.92 24.34 34.34
CA THR A 158 -89.52 25.67 33.82
C THR A 158 -90.65 26.36 33.05
N LEU A 159 -91.41 25.62 32.23
CA LEU A 159 -92.59 26.14 31.52
C LEU A 159 -93.73 26.66 32.43
N THR A 160 -93.70 26.36 33.73
CA THR A 160 -94.60 26.94 34.75
C THR A 160 -93.92 28.04 35.59
N GLY A 161 -92.58 28.18 35.50
CA GLY A 161 -91.76 29.13 36.26
C GLY A 161 -91.66 30.53 35.65
N ASN A 162 -91.87 30.68 34.34
CA ASN A 162 -91.62 31.93 33.58
C ASN A 162 -92.38 33.19 34.05
N LEU A 163 -93.39 33.06 34.92
CA LEU A 163 -94.06 34.20 35.57
C LEU A 163 -93.34 34.71 36.84
N ARG A 164 -92.27 34.05 37.29
CA ARG A 164 -91.60 34.33 38.58
C ARG A 164 -90.17 34.85 38.43
N GLU A 165 -89.49 34.52 37.34
CA GLU A 165 -88.11 34.97 37.11
C GLU A 165 -88.00 36.46 36.77
N VAL A 166 -88.98 37.04 36.05
CA VAL A 166 -88.99 38.47 35.69
C VAL A 166 -88.88 39.36 36.94
N HIS A 167 -89.59 39.00 38.01
CA HIS A 167 -89.58 39.79 39.25
C HIS A 167 -88.26 39.63 40.03
N LEU A 168 -87.67 38.42 40.03
CA LEU A 168 -86.37 38.17 40.65
C LEU A 168 -85.22 38.87 39.90
N GLN A 169 -85.31 39.00 38.58
CA GLN A 169 -84.30 39.71 37.80
C GLN A 169 -84.30 41.22 38.09
N GLU A 170 -85.48 41.84 38.22
CA GLU A 170 -85.61 43.24 38.63
C GLU A 170 -85.03 43.50 40.03
N GLU A 171 -85.25 42.60 41.00
CA GLU A 171 -84.63 42.68 42.33
C GLU A 171 -83.10 42.52 42.28
N LEU A 172 -82.59 41.59 41.48
CA LEU A 172 -81.15 41.31 41.35
C LEU A 172 -80.39 42.48 40.72
N ASP A 173 -80.93 43.14 39.70
CA ASP A 173 -80.26 44.28 39.06
C ASP A 173 -80.32 45.55 39.94
N HIS A 174 -81.34 45.70 40.78
CA HIS A 174 -81.40 46.76 41.80
C HIS A 174 -80.34 46.56 42.90
N MET A 175 -80.16 45.31 43.37
CA MET A 175 -79.10 44.96 44.32
C MET A 175 -77.69 45.11 43.73
N ARG A 176 -77.53 44.84 42.42
CA ARG A 176 -76.23 45.00 41.74
C ARG A 176 -75.79 46.47 41.66
N HIS A 177 -76.71 47.39 41.38
CA HIS A 177 -76.40 48.84 41.40
C HIS A 177 -76.03 49.35 42.79
N THR A 178 -76.80 48.99 43.84
CA THR A 178 -76.49 49.42 45.22
C THR A 178 -75.12 48.91 45.68
N LEU A 179 -74.77 47.65 45.38
CA LEU A 179 -73.45 47.11 45.72
C LEU A 179 -72.29 47.81 44.98
N GLU A 180 -72.48 48.27 43.74
CA GLU A 180 -71.43 48.99 43.00
C GLU A 180 -71.23 50.43 43.51
N ASP A 181 -72.29 51.12 43.93
CA ASP A 181 -72.18 52.44 44.56
C ASP A 181 -71.63 52.36 46.00
N GLU A 182 -72.04 51.36 46.79
CA GLU A 182 -71.42 51.09 48.09
C GLU A 182 -69.92 50.79 47.97
N LEU A 183 -69.52 49.98 46.97
CA LEU A 183 -68.11 49.66 46.72
C LEU A 183 -67.29 50.86 46.21
N ARG A 184 -67.93 51.87 45.61
CA ARG A 184 -67.30 53.17 45.30
C ARG A 184 -67.14 54.01 46.56
N GLN A 185 -68.19 54.17 47.36
CA GLN A 185 -68.19 55.00 48.56
C GLN A 185 -67.27 54.44 49.67
N GLN A 186 -67.14 53.11 49.75
CA GLN A 186 -66.20 52.43 50.64
C GLN A 186 -64.73 52.65 50.23
N LYS A 187 -64.43 52.86 48.93
CA LYS A 187 -63.06 53.13 48.45
C LYS A 187 -62.56 54.55 48.74
N GLU A 188 -63.45 55.55 48.83
CA GLU A 188 -63.04 56.90 49.26
C GLU A 188 -62.85 56.99 50.78
N ASN A 189 -63.70 56.34 51.57
CA ASN A 189 -63.60 56.36 53.03
C ASN A 189 -62.35 55.64 53.58
N MET A 190 -61.84 54.62 52.88
CA MET A 190 -60.63 53.85 53.25
C MET A 190 -59.30 54.62 53.15
N LYS A 191 -59.34 55.96 53.05
CA LYS A 191 -58.16 56.84 53.02
C LYS A 191 -57.92 57.64 54.31
N LYS A 192 -58.68 57.34 55.38
CA LYS A 192 -58.44 57.83 56.75
C LYS A 192 -58.47 56.70 57.77
N GLU A 193 -57.66 56.89 58.81
CA GLU A 193 -57.62 56.11 60.05
C GLU A 193 -57.27 54.61 59.86
N SER A 194 -57.17 53.89 60.98
CA SER A 194 -56.06 52.93 61.16
C SER A 194 -56.43 51.64 61.90
N SER A 195 -55.59 50.62 61.66
CA SER A 195 -55.48 49.34 62.40
C SER A 195 -56.49 48.22 62.07
N VAL A 196 -56.11 47.01 62.51
CA VAL A 196 -56.87 45.73 62.47
C VAL A 196 -57.06 45.04 61.09
N GLN A 197 -56.06 44.22 60.76
CA GLN A 197 -56.14 42.84 60.21
C GLN A 197 -57.11 42.50 59.05
N SER A 198 -56.53 42.21 57.87
CA SER A 198 -57.14 41.32 56.87
C SER A 198 -56.66 39.86 57.08
N PRO A 199 -57.53 38.82 56.99
CA PRO A 199 -57.19 37.43 57.30
C PRO A 199 -56.06 36.81 56.46
N TRP A 200 -55.82 37.30 55.24
CA TRP A 200 -54.97 36.62 54.25
C TRP A 200 -53.45 36.69 54.53
N ARG A 201 -53.01 37.44 55.56
CA ARG A 201 -51.61 37.39 56.05
C ARG A 201 -51.27 36.11 56.84
N LYS A 202 -52.19 35.16 56.99
CA LYS A 202 -52.02 33.98 57.87
C LYS A 202 -51.41 32.73 57.21
N PHE A 203 -51.37 32.64 55.87
CA PHE A 203 -50.91 31.42 55.18
C PHE A 203 -49.43 31.47 54.72
N PHE A 204 -49.01 32.48 53.94
CA PHE A 204 -47.64 32.53 53.38
C PHE A 204 -46.89 33.82 53.76
N GLY A 205 -46.82 34.08 55.07
CA GLY A 205 -46.14 35.24 55.67
C GLY A 205 -44.82 34.89 56.35
N VAL A 206 -43.71 35.02 55.62
CA VAL A 206 -42.29 34.90 56.03
C VAL A 206 -42.01 34.98 57.55
N ARG A 207 -41.35 33.95 58.10
CA ARG A 207 -40.57 34.06 59.35
C ARG A 207 -39.16 33.51 59.20
N LYS A 208 -38.16 34.41 59.23
CA LYS A 208 -36.82 34.07 59.75
C LYS A 208 -36.98 33.75 61.23
N ALA A 209 -36.71 32.52 61.65
CA ALA A 209 -36.60 32.13 63.05
C ALA A 209 -35.63 30.96 63.20
N THR A 210 -34.40 31.25 63.65
CA THR A 210 -33.45 30.23 64.07
C THR A 210 -33.83 29.69 65.47
N LEU A 211 -33.49 28.43 65.75
CA LEU A 211 -33.54 27.72 67.05
C LEU A 211 -34.87 27.07 67.51
N ARG A 212 -34.70 25.78 67.91
CA ARG A 212 -35.54 24.89 68.76
C ARG A 212 -36.72 24.14 68.14
N ALA A 213 -37.00 22.97 68.75
CA ALA A 213 -37.79 21.81 68.30
C ALA A 213 -37.22 21.18 67.00
N GLN A 214 -36.64 19.98 66.97
CA GLN A 214 -37.02 18.65 67.49
C GLN A 214 -38.32 18.08 66.89
N ASN A 215 -38.12 17.01 66.12
CA ASN A 215 -38.99 15.83 65.97
C ASN A 215 -40.38 16.01 65.36
N LEU A 216 -40.45 16.00 64.01
CA LEU A 216 -41.58 15.50 63.21
C LEU A 216 -41.03 15.01 61.85
N PRO A 217 -41.22 13.73 61.45
CA PRO A 217 -40.39 13.13 60.39
C PRO A 217 -40.85 13.34 58.93
N GLY A 218 -42.10 13.74 58.66
CA GLY A 218 -42.64 13.70 57.29
C GLY A 218 -42.07 14.77 56.32
N HIS A 219 -42.12 16.05 56.71
CA HIS A 219 -41.99 17.15 55.74
C HIS A 219 -40.59 17.33 55.13
N SER A 220 -39.55 16.75 55.76
CA SER A 220 -38.20 16.73 55.17
C SER A 220 -38.05 15.64 54.10
N GLU A 221 -38.89 14.61 54.09
CA GLU A 221 -38.91 13.63 53.01
C GLU A 221 -39.65 14.18 51.80
N GLU A 222 -40.79 14.84 51.99
CA GLU A 222 -41.57 15.46 50.91
C GLU A 222 -40.73 16.47 50.11
N LEU A 223 -40.03 17.38 50.78
CA LEU A 223 -39.11 18.34 50.13
C LEU A 223 -37.88 17.69 49.47
N ASN A 224 -37.47 16.50 49.91
CA ASN A 224 -36.40 15.73 49.25
C ASN A 224 -36.92 14.94 48.05
N ARG A 225 -38.14 14.38 48.13
CA ARG A 225 -38.82 13.72 47.01
C ARG A 225 -39.08 14.72 45.88
N GLU A 226 -39.66 15.89 46.20
CA GLU A 226 -39.89 16.95 45.21
C GLU A 226 -38.57 17.47 44.58
N ARG A 227 -37.47 17.51 45.34
CA ARG A 227 -36.13 17.81 44.79
C ARG A 227 -35.61 16.72 43.85
N ILE A 228 -35.77 15.46 44.21
CA ILE A 228 -35.34 14.31 43.39
C ILE A 228 -36.18 14.23 42.11
N GLU A 229 -37.48 14.51 42.20
CA GLU A 229 -38.40 14.60 41.07
C GLU A 229 -38.07 15.79 40.16
N ARG A 230 -37.85 16.99 40.71
CA ARG A 230 -37.38 18.15 39.92
C ARG A 230 -36.05 17.86 39.23
N GLN A 231 -35.05 17.32 39.95
CA GLN A 231 -33.77 16.91 39.36
C GLN A 231 -33.91 15.80 38.32
N ARG A 232 -34.94 14.95 38.41
CA ARG A 232 -35.26 13.97 37.38
C ARG A 232 -35.86 14.65 36.16
N LEU A 233 -36.88 15.47 36.33
CA LEU A 233 -37.53 16.21 35.24
C LEU A 233 -36.57 17.18 34.54
N GLU A 234 -35.63 17.77 35.27
CA GLU A 234 -34.51 18.56 34.73
C GLU A 234 -33.63 17.70 33.81
N ARG A 235 -33.19 16.51 34.27
CA ARG A 235 -32.40 15.56 33.46
C ARG A 235 -33.19 15.02 32.25
N ASP A 236 -34.44 14.63 32.45
CA ASP A 236 -35.32 14.11 31.39
C ASP A 236 -35.56 15.20 30.31
N LEU A 237 -35.61 16.48 30.70
CA LEU A 237 -35.74 17.64 29.80
C LEU A 237 -34.41 18.04 29.14
N GLU A 238 -33.27 17.96 29.84
CA GLU A 238 -31.93 18.12 29.27
C GLU A 238 -31.64 17.03 28.22
N GLU A 239 -32.04 15.78 28.49
CA GLU A 239 -31.94 14.68 27.55
C GLU A 239 -32.87 14.86 26.34
N ALA A 240 -34.14 15.21 26.57
CA ALA A 240 -35.07 15.53 25.48
C ALA A 240 -34.56 16.69 24.60
N SER A 241 -33.99 17.73 25.22
CA SER A 241 -33.35 18.86 24.52
C SER A 241 -32.11 18.42 23.73
N SER A 242 -31.33 17.49 24.27
CA SER A 242 -30.15 16.92 23.60
C SER A 242 -30.53 16.03 22.41
N ARG A 243 -31.54 15.17 22.57
CA ARG A 243 -32.13 14.36 21.48
C ARG A 243 -32.70 15.26 20.38
N LEU A 244 -33.43 16.32 20.73
CA LEU A 244 -33.93 17.31 19.78
C LEU A 244 -32.79 18.05 19.06
N ALA A 245 -31.73 18.43 19.78
CA ALA A 245 -30.56 19.08 19.19
C ALA A 245 -29.77 18.15 18.24
N MET A 246 -29.77 16.84 18.48
CA MET A 246 -29.22 15.84 17.56
C MET A 246 -30.10 15.66 16.32
N ALA A 247 -31.41 15.50 16.47
CA ALA A 247 -32.35 15.46 15.35
C ALA A 247 -32.25 16.74 14.48
N HIS A 248 -32.12 17.92 15.10
CA HIS A 248 -31.88 19.17 14.37
C HIS A 248 -30.49 19.26 13.71
N LYS A 249 -29.48 18.47 14.09
CA LYS A 249 -28.21 18.35 13.33
C LYS A 249 -28.39 17.39 12.15
N GLU A 250 -29.05 16.27 12.38
CA GLU A 250 -29.29 15.21 11.39
C GLU A 250 -30.20 15.69 10.25
N ILE A 251 -31.29 16.39 10.57
CA ILE A 251 -32.14 17.08 9.57
C ILE A 251 -31.33 18.08 8.74
N ARG A 252 -30.36 18.79 9.33
CA ARG A 252 -29.45 19.68 8.59
C ARG A 252 -28.48 18.90 7.71
N HIS A 253 -27.84 17.85 8.22
CA HIS A 253 -26.97 16.97 7.44
C HIS A 253 -27.69 16.41 6.21
N LEU A 254 -28.89 15.85 6.41
CA LEU A 254 -29.74 15.33 5.33
C LEU A 254 -30.20 16.45 4.37
N THR A 255 -30.41 17.68 4.85
CA THR A 255 -30.72 18.83 4.00
C THR A 255 -29.51 19.25 3.16
N ASP A 256 -28.32 19.34 3.78
CA ASP A 256 -27.06 19.68 3.12
C ASP A 256 -26.68 18.60 2.09
N GLU A 257 -26.89 17.32 2.40
CA GLU A 257 -26.73 16.18 1.47
C GLU A 257 -27.75 16.23 0.33
N LEU A 258 -29.02 16.54 0.58
CA LEU A 258 -30.03 16.72 -0.47
C LEU A 258 -29.71 17.92 -1.37
N ASP A 259 -29.16 18.99 -0.81
CA ASP A 259 -28.73 20.17 -1.55
C ASP A 259 -27.44 19.92 -2.34
N LEU A 260 -26.51 19.11 -1.81
CA LEU A 260 -25.34 18.62 -2.53
C LEU A 260 -25.77 17.67 -3.66
N ALA A 261 -26.69 16.74 -3.42
CA ALA A 261 -27.25 15.86 -4.44
C ALA A 261 -27.96 16.65 -5.54
N ARG A 262 -28.71 17.71 -5.20
CA ARG A 262 -29.30 18.65 -6.17
C ARG A 262 -28.26 19.45 -6.94
N LYS A 263 -27.17 19.89 -6.30
CA LYS A 263 -26.04 20.57 -6.98
C LYS A 263 -25.34 19.61 -7.95
N VAL A 264 -25.09 18.38 -7.53
CA VAL A 264 -24.50 17.30 -8.37
C VAL A 264 -25.43 16.94 -9.54
N GLN A 265 -26.74 16.79 -9.29
CA GLN A 265 -27.74 16.56 -10.33
C GLN A 265 -27.77 17.72 -11.34
N ASN A 266 -27.77 18.97 -10.88
CA ASN A 266 -27.72 20.15 -11.74
C ASN A 266 -26.40 20.26 -12.53
N SER A 267 -25.26 19.87 -11.96
CA SER A 267 -23.99 19.78 -12.70
C SER A 267 -23.90 18.58 -13.65
N CYS A 268 -24.79 17.59 -13.50
CA CYS A 268 -24.90 16.44 -14.40
C CYS A 268 -25.90 16.68 -15.55
N VAL A 269 -26.74 17.73 -15.49
CA VAL A 269 -27.63 18.12 -16.61
C VAL A 269 -26.86 18.34 -17.93
N PRO A 270 -25.70 19.03 -17.98
CA PRO A 270 -24.93 19.18 -19.21
C PRO A 270 -24.42 17.84 -19.77
N ASP A 271 -24.03 16.89 -18.91
CA ASP A 271 -23.48 15.61 -19.36
C ASP A 271 -24.59 14.59 -19.72
N LEU A 272 -25.76 14.68 -19.07
CA LEU A 272 -26.99 14.03 -19.53
C LEU A 272 -27.48 14.60 -20.86
N GLN A 273 -27.22 15.89 -21.13
CA GLN A 273 -27.52 16.51 -22.41
C GLN A 273 -26.53 16.08 -23.50
N LYS A 274 -25.21 16.09 -23.22
CA LYS A 274 -24.19 15.54 -24.14
C LYS A 274 -24.44 14.08 -24.47
N THR A 275 -24.67 13.22 -23.47
CA THR A 275 -24.98 11.80 -23.71
C THR A 275 -26.31 11.62 -24.44
N GLY A 276 -27.28 12.54 -24.29
CA GLY A 276 -28.47 12.62 -25.13
C GLY A 276 -28.14 12.96 -26.59
N GLU A 277 -27.28 13.96 -26.83
CA GLU A 277 -26.81 14.38 -28.16
C GLU A 277 -25.94 13.30 -28.83
N GLU A 278 -25.09 12.60 -28.08
CA GLU A 278 -24.32 11.41 -28.51
C GLU A 278 -25.24 10.25 -28.86
N VAL A 279 -26.26 9.96 -28.04
CA VAL A 279 -27.27 8.93 -28.34
C VAL A 279 -28.06 9.28 -29.60
N GLU A 280 -28.37 10.56 -29.86
CA GLU A 280 -29.07 10.97 -31.08
C GLU A 280 -28.15 10.93 -32.31
N GLN A 281 -26.85 11.23 -32.15
CA GLN A 281 -25.84 11.01 -33.19
C GLN A 281 -25.68 9.51 -33.50
N LEU A 282 -25.56 8.66 -32.48
CA LEU A 282 -25.46 7.21 -32.64
C LEU A 282 -26.73 6.60 -33.27
N LYS A 283 -27.94 7.12 -32.98
CA LYS A 283 -29.15 6.75 -33.73
C LYS A 283 -29.04 7.11 -35.21
N GLN A 284 -28.57 8.32 -35.53
CA GLN A 284 -28.37 8.74 -36.92
C GLN A 284 -27.29 7.91 -37.63
N GLU A 285 -26.22 7.49 -36.94
CA GLU A 285 -25.22 6.57 -37.50
C GLU A 285 -25.78 5.16 -37.69
N VAL A 286 -26.52 4.64 -36.72
CA VAL A 286 -27.24 3.36 -36.83
C VAL A 286 -28.27 3.38 -37.97
N ASP A 287 -28.94 4.50 -38.23
CA ASP A 287 -29.88 4.62 -39.35
C ASP A 287 -29.17 4.83 -40.70
N LYS A 288 -28.00 5.48 -40.74
CA LYS A 288 -27.11 5.48 -41.93
C LYS A 288 -26.59 4.07 -42.22
N LEU A 289 -26.18 3.33 -41.20
CA LEU A 289 -25.73 1.93 -41.30
C LEU A 289 -26.85 1.03 -41.82
N LYS A 290 -28.06 1.10 -41.24
CA LYS A 290 -29.24 0.39 -41.78
C LYS A 290 -29.52 0.71 -43.25
N GLN A 291 -29.31 1.96 -43.69
CA GLN A 291 -29.47 2.34 -45.10
C GLN A 291 -28.36 1.75 -45.97
N CYS A 292 -27.11 1.73 -45.51
CA CYS A 292 -26.00 1.06 -46.19
C CYS A 292 -26.25 -0.46 -46.28
N ASP A 293 -26.53 -1.11 -45.16
CA ASP A 293 -26.85 -2.54 -45.07
C ASP A 293 -28.04 -2.91 -45.96
N MET A 294 -29.09 -2.08 -46.01
CA MET A 294 -30.24 -2.30 -46.89
C MET A 294 -29.87 -2.19 -48.37
N VAL A 295 -28.99 -1.25 -48.74
CA VAL A 295 -28.47 -1.10 -50.12
C VAL A 295 -27.53 -2.26 -50.48
N GLU A 296 -26.69 -2.74 -49.56
CA GLU A 296 -25.84 -3.91 -49.79
C GLU A 296 -26.64 -5.21 -49.85
N LEU A 297 -27.64 -5.38 -48.99
CA LEU A 297 -28.60 -6.48 -49.06
C LEU A 297 -29.36 -6.46 -50.39
N GLN A 298 -29.73 -5.28 -50.91
CA GLN A 298 -30.38 -5.15 -52.21
C GLN A 298 -29.43 -5.52 -53.36
N LYS A 299 -28.18 -5.03 -53.35
CA LYS A 299 -27.14 -5.45 -54.31
C LYS A 299 -26.87 -6.95 -54.26
N ALA A 300 -26.90 -7.55 -53.06
CA ALA A 300 -26.72 -8.98 -52.85
C ALA A 300 -27.92 -9.80 -53.38
N LYS A 301 -29.16 -9.32 -53.16
CA LYS A 301 -30.38 -9.90 -53.77
C LYS A 301 -30.30 -9.87 -55.29
N GLU A 302 -30.03 -8.71 -55.90
CA GLU A 302 -29.88 -8.61 -57.35
C GLU A 302 -28.76 -9.52 -57.89
N ARG A 303 -27.65 -9.69 -57.13
CA ARG A 303 -26.57 -10.59 -57.51
C ARG A 303 -27.01 -12.06 -57.43
N ASN A 304 -27.79 -12.44 -56.42
CA ASN A 304 -28.40 -13.77 -56.34
C ASN A 304 -29.43 -13.98 -57.44
N GLU A 305 -30.29 -13.01 -57.77
CA GLU A 305 -31.27 -13.10 -58.87
C GLU A 305 -30.59 -13.27 -60.24
N ARG A 306 -29.45 -12.61 -60.46
CA ARG A 306 -28.58 -12.83 -61.64
C ARG A 306 -28.01 -14.26 -61.63
N LEU A 307 -27.44 -14.70 -60.50
CA LEU A 307 -26.88 -16.06 -60.37
C LEU A 307 -27.95 -17.16 -60.48
N ASP A 308 -29.16 -16.98 -59.96
CA ASP A 308 -30.29 -17.91 -60.10
C ASP A 308 -30.79 -17.95 -61.56
N SER A 309 -30.74 -16.82 -62.27
CA SER A 309 -31.03 -16.76 -63.70
C SER A 309 -29.96 -17.53 -64.51
N GLU A 310 -28.67 -17.33 -64.21
CA GLU A 310 -27.56 -18.08 -64.79
C GLU A 310 -27.67 -19.59 -64.47
N ILE A 311 -28.00 -19.95 -63.23
CA ILE A 311 -28.24 -21.32 -62.78
C ILE A 311 -29.44 -21.93 -63.51
N CYS A 312 -30.50 -21.17 -63.80
CA CYS A 312 -31.62 -21.64 -64.64
C CYS A 312 -31.17 -21.90 -66.08
N VAL A 313 -30.45 -20.96 -66.71
CA VAL A 313 -29.89 -21.14 -68.07
C VAL A 313 -28.91 -22.32 -68.12
N LEU A 314 -28.07 -22.51 -67.11
CA LEU A 314 -27.17 -23.66 -66.99
C LEU A 314 -27.94 -24.97 -66.77
N ARG A 315 -29.00 -24.98 -65.95
CA ARG A 315 -29.90 -26.14 -65.80
C ARG A 315 -30.61 -26.46 -67.11
N ASP A 316 -31.01 -25.48 -67.91
CA ASP A 316 -31.59 -25.71 -69.23
C ASP A 316 -30.55 -26.16 -70.26
N ARG A 317 -29.31 -25.65 -70.22
CA ARG A 317 -28.23 -26.17 -71.07
C ARG A 317 -27.84 -27.60 -70.67
N VAL A 318 -27.85 -27.94 -69.39
CA VAL A 318 -27.68 -29.33 -68.92
C VAL A 318 -28.86 -30.20 -69.35
N ARG A 319 -30.12 -29.73 -69.25
CA ARG A 319 -31.28 -30.45 -69.81
C ARG A 319 -31.14 -30.70 -71.31
N SER A 320 -30.70 -29.69 -72.07
CA SER A 320 -30.39 -29.77 -73.51
C SER A 320 -29.30 -30.82 -73.77
N LEU A 321 -28.16 -30.73 -73.07
CA LEU A 321 -27.05 -31.67 -73.17
C LEU A 321 -27.43 -33.09 -72.75
N ASP A 322 -28.32 -33.28 -71.78
CA ASP A 322 -28.85 -34.60 -71.42
C ASP A 322 -29.91 -35.10 -72.42
N THR A 323 -30.62 -34.23 -73.16
CA THR A 323 -31.43 -34.66 -74.31
C THR A 323 -30.57 -35.00 -75.52
N GLU A 324 -29.54 -34.21 -75.83
CA GLU A 324 -28.51 -34.50 -76.84
C GLU A 324 -27.77 -35.80 -76.52
N ARG A 325 -27.40 -36.03 -75.25
CA ARG A 325 -26.81 -37.28 -74.78
C ARG A 325 -27.79 -38.45 -74.87
N ARG A 326 -29.09 -38.25 -74.61
CA ARG A 326 -30.11 -39.31 -74.78
C ARG A 326 -30.45 -39.59 -76.23
N THR A 327 -30.39 -38.62 -77.14
CA THR A 327 -30.53 -38.87 -78.59
C THR A 327 -29.27 -39.51 -79.15
N LEU A 328 -28.08 -39.09 -78.73
CA LEU A 328 -26.81 -39.75 -79.07
C LEU A 328 -26.73 -41.16 -78.51
N LEU A 329 -27.19 -41.43 -77.27
CA LEU A 329 -27.28 -42.80 -76.74
C LEU A 329 -28.25 -43.66 -77.55
N LYS A 330 -29.42 -43.13 -77.94
CA LYS A 330 -30.32 -43.82 -78.88
C LYS A 330 -29.69 -44.05 -80.26
N LEU A 331 -28.90 -43.10 -80.75
CA LEU A 331 -28.16 -43.23 -82.02
C LEU A 331 -27.02 -44.27 -81.90
N VAL A 332 -26.41 -44.40 -80.72
CA VAL A 332 -25.42 -45.44 -80.38
C VAL A 332 -26.09 -46.81 -80.21
N GLU A 333 -27.31 -46.88 -79.66
CA GLU A 333 -28.11 -48.12 -79.60
C GLU A 333 -28.58 -48.54 -81.00
N GLN A 334 -28.95 -47.59 -81.86
CA GLN A 334 -29.30 -47.84 -83.26
C GLN A 334 -28.08 -48.22 -84.12
N SER A 335 -26.92 -47.58 -83.92
CA SER A 335 -25.68 -47.96 -84.63
C SER A 335 -25.04 -49.24 -84.09
N LYS A 336 -25.26 -49.62 -82.83
CA LYS A 336 -24.97 -50.98 -82.32
C LYS A 336 -25.83 -52.08 -82.97
N LEU A 337 -26.92 -51.71 -83.66
CA LEU A 337 -27.70 -52.60 -84.52
C LEU A 337 -27.33 -52.48 -86.01
N SER A 338 -26.30 -51.70 -86.37
CA SER A 338 -25.83 -51.49 -87.75
C SER A 338 -24.30 -51.31 -87.86
N VAL A 339 -23.52 -52.12 -87.13
CA VAL A 339 -22.11 -52.36 -87.47
C VAL A 339 -22.00 -53.66 -88.26
N ASP A 340 -22.26 -53.58 -89.57
CA ASP A 340 -21.68 -54.49 -90.55
C ASP A 340 -21.58 -53.77 -91.91
N GLN A 341 -20.49 -54.00 -92.65
CA GLN A 341 -20.04 -53.22 -93.82
C GLN A 341 -19.66 -51.75 -93.49
N GLY A 342 -18.50 -51.20 -93.89
CA GLY A 342 -17.32 -51.76 -94.54
C GLY A 342 -16.52 -50.66 -95.26
N ILE A 343 -15.25 -50.93 -95.64
CA ILE A 343 -14.40 -50.13 -96.56
C ILE A 343 -13.96 -48.74 -95.97
N SER A 344 -12.70 -48.33 -95.79
CA SER A 344 -11.38 -48.52 -96.46
C SER A 344 -11.00 -47.41 -97.47
N VAL A 345 -9.82 -46.79 -97.23
CA VAL A 345 -8.87 -46.20 -98.23
C VAL A 345 -9.10 -44.78 -98.81
N THR A 346 -7.97 -44.04 -98.98
CA THR A 346 -7.71 -42.82 -99.83
C THR A 346 -8.36 -41.45 -99.49
N LEU A 347 -7.80 -40.27 -99.85
CA LEU A 347 -6.39 -39.79 -100.02
C LEU A 347 -6.33 -38.26 -100.28
N GLU A 348 -5.24 -37.60 -99.85
CA GLU A 348 -4.47 -36.55 -100.56
C GLU A 348 -4.96 -35.10 -100.89
N HIS A 349 -3.95 -34.30 -101.33
CA HIS A 349 -3.96 -32.99 -102.02
C HIS A 349 -4.45 -31.75 -101.21
N ASN A 350 -3.84 -30.56 -101.28
CA ASN A 350 -2.54 -30.05 -101.78
C ASN A 350 -2.24 -28.72 -101.02
N LYS A 351 -1.01 -28.33 -100.59
CA LYS A 351 0.27 -28.05 -101.30
C LYS A 351 0.30 -26.65 -101.96
N ILE A 352 1.51 -26.09 -102.20
CA ILE A 352 1.82 -24.78 -102.88
C ILE A 352 1.58 -23.55 -101.96
N HIS A 353 2.41 -22.50 -101.85
CA HIS A 353 3.82 -22.13 -102.18
C HIS A 353 4.09 -20.74 -101.51
N SER A 354 5.26 -20.07 -101.44
CA SER A 354 6.71 -20.36 -101.58
C SER A 354 7.47 -19.02 -101.45
N THR A 355 8.70 -18.99 -100.90
CA THR A 355 9.74 -17.90 -101.08
C THR A 355 9.34 -16.47 -100.64
N GLN A 356 10.20 -15.48 -100.33
CA GLN A 356 11.65 -15.24 -100.13
C GLN A 356 11.72 -13.92 -99.28
N GLY A 357 12.73 -13.51 -98.51
CA GLY A 357 14.10 -13.98 -98.21
C GLY A 357 14.94 -12.76 -97.71
N VAL A 358 16.17 -13.00 -97.22
CA VAL A 358 17.20 -11.98 -96.84
C VAL A 358 16.97 -11.19 -95.52
N GLY A 359 17.99 -11.16 -94.64
CA GLY A 359 18.18 -10.09 -93.64
C GLY A 359 18.61 -10.52 -92.23
N ASN A 360 19.92 -10.44 -91.95
CA ASN A 360 20.63 -10.19 -90.66
C ASN A 360 19.87 -10.37 -89.33
N ASN A 361 20.35 -11.10 -88.31
CA ASN A 361 21.67 -10.97 -87.65
C ASN A 361 22.05 -12.24 -86.87
N VAL A 362 23.32 -12.38 -86.47
CA VAL A 362 23.79 -13.40 -85.52
C VAL A 362 24.39 -12.73 -84.27
N ASN A 363 24.02 -13.29 -83.12
CA ASN A 363 24.40 -12.99 -81.73
C ASN A 363 25.83 -12.47 -81.48
N PRO A 364 25.97 -11.55 -80.52
CA PRO A 364 26.74 -11.76 -79.30
C PRO A 364 25.92 -12.52 -78.24
N ASP A 365 26.60 -13.29 -77.40
CA ASP A 365 26.06 -14.03 -76.26
C ASP A 365 25.84 -13.11 -75.04
N PRO A 366 24.70 -13.24 -74.31
CA PRO A 366 24.73 -13.02 -72.87
C PRO A 366 23.94 -14.09 -72.10
N SER A 367 24.46 -15.31 -72.05
CA SER A 367 24.03 -16.40 -71.14
C SER A 367 24.30 -16.12 -69.64
N LEU A 368 24.55 -14.86 -69.28
CA LEU A 368 24.86 -14.37 -67.92
C LEU A 368 23.70 -13.55 -67.31
N ASP A 369 22.87 -12.88 -68.11
CA ASP A 369 21.90 -11.87 -67.63
C ASP A 369 20.91 -12.39 -66.58
N VAL A 370 20.55 -13.68 -66.59
CA VAL A 370 19.53 -14.23 -65.66
C VAL A 370 20.10 -14.45 -64.25
N GLU A 371 21.36 -14.89 -64.13
CA GLU A 371 22.02 -14.93 -62.82
C GLU A 371 22.38 -13.52 -62.36
N ASP A 372 22.86 -12.66 -63.27
CA ASP A 372 23.18 -11.28 -62.93
C ASP A 372 21.93 -10.46 -62.55
N GLU A 373 20.74 -10.70 -63.11
CA GLU A 373 19.52 -10.00 -62.68
C GLU A 373 19.02 -10.48 -61.30
N ILE A 374 19.19 -11.77 -60.96
CA ILE A 374 18.87 -12.30 -59.63
C ILE A 374 19.89 -11.81 -58.60
N LEU A 375 21.18 -11.78 -58.95
CA LEU A 375 22.24 -11.18 -58.14
C LEU A 375 22.02 -9.68 -58.01
N HIS A 376 21.62 -8.95 -59.05
CA HIS A 376 21.24 -7.53 -58.93
C HIS A 376 20.03 -7.34 -58.02
N LYS A 377 19.01 -8.21 -58.08
CA LYS A 377 17.84 -8.16 -57.18
C LYS A 377 18.17 -8.55 -55.73
N ARG A 378 19.29 -9.25 -55.49
CA ARG A 378 19.82 -9.58 -54.16
C ARG A 378 20.75 -8.48 -53.65
N CYS A 379 21.74 -8.08 -54.43
CA CYS A 379 22.67 -6.98 -54.13
C CYS A 379 21.97 -5.63 -54.02
N ARG A 380 20.89 -5.38 -54.79
CA ARG A 380 20.04 -4.19 -54.61
C ARG A 380 19.31 -4.22 -53.28
N ARG A 381 18.69 -5.35 -52.90
CA ARG A 381 18.06 -5.49 -51.57
C ARG A 381 19.08 -5.43 -50.43
N GLU A 382 20.26 -6.03 -50.60
CA GLU A 382 21.36 -5.87 -49.64
C GLU A 382 21.90 -4.44 -49.60
N SER A 383 21.87 -3.68 -50.71
CA SER A 383 22.15 -2.23 -50.69
C SER A 383 21.05 -1.52 -49.94
N GLU A 384 19.79 -1.68 -50.33
CA GLU A 384 18.62 -1.04 -49.68
C GLU A 384 18.55 -1.35 -48.17
N ASP A 385 18.92 -2.56 -47.73
CA ASP A 385 19.09 -2.94 -46.32
C ASP A 385 20.32 -2.27 -45.68
N LYS A 386 21.48 -2.22 -46.36
CA LYS A 386 22.68 -1.52 -45.88
C LYS A 386 22.47 -0.02 -45.82
N ASP A 387 21.78 0.58 -46.77
CA ASP A 387 21.41 1.99 -46.89
C ASP A 387 20.33 2.36 -45.86
N SER A 388 19.44 1.42 -45.51
CA SER A 388 18.48 1.59 -44.40
C SER A 388 19.17 1.47 -43.05
N ARG A 389 20.12 0.53 -42.89
CA ARG A 389 20.98 0.43 -41.70
C ARG A 389 21.94 1.61 -41.57
N LEU A 390 22.49 2.12 -42.67
CA LEU A 390 23.32 3.32 -42.70
C LEU A 390 22.49 4.54 -42.32
N ARG A 391 21.31 4.76 -42.92
CA ARG A 391 20.41 5.84 -42.49
C ARG A 391 19.93 5.70 -41.04
N GLU A 392 19.84 4.49 -40.49
CA GLU A 392 19.57 4.30 -39.06
C GLU A 392 20.80 4.55 -38.18
N LEU A 393 22.00 4.13 -38.62
CA LEU A 393 23.27 4.44 -37.96
C LEU A 393 23.59 5.93 -38.02
N GLU A 394 23.26 6.64 -39.10
CA GLU A 394 23.34 8.09 -39.24
C GLU A 394 22.34 8.78 -38.30
N ARG A 395 21.09 8.32 -38.20
CA ARG A 395 20.14 8.84 -37.19
C ARG A 395 20.60 8.57 -35.76
N ARG A 396 21.20 7.41 -35.49
CA ARG A 396 21.77 7.07 -34.18
C ARG A 396 23.01 7.93 -33.89
N LEU A 397 23.87 8.15 -34.87
CA LEU A 397 25.05 9.00 -34.77
C LEU A 397 24.67 10.47 -34.59
N GLN A 398 23.73 11.02 -35.39
CA GLN A 398 23.18 12.36 -35.22
C GLN A 398 22.39 12.53 -33.91
N LYS A 399 21.83 11.44 -33.36
CA LYS A 399 21.26 11.45 -32.02
C LYS A 399 22.36 11.50 -30.97
N GLN A 400 23.38 10.65 -31.05
CA GLN A 400 24.52 10.65 -30.13
C GLN A 400 25.35 11.94 -30.23
N GLN A 401 25.48 12.53 -31.41
CA GLN A 401 26.11 13.84 -31.62
C GLN A 401 25.34 14.93 -30.90
N ARG A 402 24.01 15.00 -31.05
CA ARG A 402 23.19 15.94 -30.28
C ARG A 402 23.17 15.65 -28.78
N GLU A 403 23.15 14.40 -28.36
CA GLU A 403 23.29 14.03 -26.95
C GLU A 403 24.69 14.40 -26.40
N HIS A 404 25.74 14.36 -27.23
CA HIS A 404 27.08 14.85 -26.86
C HIS A 404 27.19 16.38 -26.91
N GLU A 405 26.56 17.05 -27.87
CA GLU A 405 26.48 18.52 -27.97
C GLU A 405 25.71 19.07 -26.76
N GLU A 406 24.52 18.55 -26.46
CA GLU A 406 23.76 18.87 -25.23
C GLU A 406 24.52 18.53 -23.94
N LEU A 407 25.43 17.55 -23.93
CA LEU A 407 26.28 17.24 -22.78
C LEU A 407 27.51 18.16 -22.71
N VAL A 408 28.02 18.65 -23.84
CA VAL A 408 29.07 19.68 -23.88
C VAL A 408 28.47 21.02 -23.44
N GLU A 409 27.32 21.44 -23.98
CA GLU A 409 26.59 22.62 -23.54
C GLU A 409 26.29 22.56 -22.04
N ARG A 410 25.77 21.45 -21.51
CA ARG A 410 25.57 21.29 -20.05
C ARG A 410 26.87 21.26 -19.25
N ASN A 411 27.98 20.78 -19.80
CA ASN A 411 29.27 20.85 -19.12
C ASN A 411 29.86 22.27 -19.16
N GLU A 412 29.68 23.02 -20.25
CA GLU A 412 30.06 24.43 -20.35
C GLU A 412 29.17 25.30 -19.43
N GLU A 413 27.87 25.03 -19.34
CA GLU A 413 26.97 25.62 -18.33
C GLU A 413 27.42 25.27 -16.91
N LEU A 414 27.83 24.02 -16.62
CA LEU A 414 28.31 23.61 -15.31
C LEU A 414 29.69 24.21 -14.99
N GLU A 415 30.61 24.33 -15.95
CA GLU A 415 31.90 25.01 -15.77
C GLU A 415 31.70 26.52 -15.60
N ALA A 416 30.76 27.13 -16.32
CA ALA A 416 30.35 28.53 -16.12
C ALA A 416 29.72 28.73 -14.73
N LEU A 417 28.79 27.87 -14.30
CA LEU A 417 28.16 27.93 -12.97
C LEU A 417 29.15 27.62 -11.84
N LEU A 418 30.13 26.74 -12.05
CA LEU A 418 31.22 26.51 -11.11
C LEU A 418 32.19 27.70 -11.08
N GLY A 419 32.46 28.33 -12.22
CA GLY A 419 33.23 29.57 -12.31
C GLY A 419 32.52 30.74 -11.62
N GLU A 420 31.22 30.92 -11.85
CA GLU A 420 30.37 31.89 -11.16
C GLU A 420 30.28 31.60 -9.67
N ALA A 421 30.09 30.34 -9.24
CA ALA A 421 30.07 29.98 -7.82
C ALA A 421 31.45 30.15 -7.16
N GLN A 422 32.55 29.88 -7.86
CA GLN A 422 33.91 30.09 -7.35
C GLN A 422 34.26 31.58 -7.30
N ASN A 423 33.81 32.37 -8.28
CA ASN A 423 33.95 33.82 -8.30
C ASN A 423 33.07 34.47 -7.23
N ALA A 424 31.80 34.09 -7.10
CA ALA A 424 30.91 34.53 -6.03
C ALA A 424 31.47 34.15 -4.65
N ALA A 425 31.96 32.93 -4.46
CA ALA A 425 32.63 32.56 -3.21
C ALA A 425 33.99 33.26 -3.02
N LYS A 426 34.63 33.77 -4.07
CA LYS A 426 35.85 34.60 -3.98
C LYS A 426 35.48 36.05 -3.65
N GLU A 427 34.40 36.58 -4.22
CA GLU A 427 33.84 37.89 -3.94
C GLU A 427 33.22 37.94 -2.53
N GLU A 428 32.54 36.89 -2.06
CA GLU A 428 32.12 36.75 -0.65
C GLU A 428 33.34 36.69 0.27
N ARG A 429 34.45 36.03 -0.14
CA ARG A 429 35.70 36.05 0.64
C ARG A 429 36.40 37.41 0.61
N GLU A 430 36.39 38.13 -0.51
CA GLU A 430 36.96 39.48 -0.63
C GLU A 430 36.06 40.54 0.03
N GLN A 431 34.74 40.33 0.07
CA GLN A 431 33.78 41.11 0.85
C GLN A 431 33.99 40.84 2.33
N HIS A 432 34.03 39.58 2.76
CA HIS A 432 34.33 39.23 4.15
C HIS A 432 35.75 39.63 4.55
N GLU A 433 36.74 39.67 3.65
CA GLU A 433 38.06 40.23 3.92
C GLU A 433 38.00 41.77 3.98
N CYS A 434 37.24 42.44 3.13
CA CYS A 434 36.98 43.89 3.23
C CYS A 434 36.13 44.28 4.44
N GLU A 435 35.30 43.37 4.97
CA GLU A 435 34.51 43.48 6.19
C GLU A 435 35.32 43.12 7.43
N ILE A 436 36.20 42.12 7.37
CA ILE A 436 37.13 41.75 8.44
C ILE A 436 38.20 42.82 8.54
N GLU A 437 38.80 43.28 7.45
CA GLU A 437 39.56 44.53 7.41
C GLU A 437 38.69 45.71 7.82
N GLY A 438 37.41 45.75 7.45
CA GLY A 438 36.48 46.84 7.81
C GLY A 438 36.23 46.91 9.31
N LEU A 439 36.15 45.75 9.95
CA LEU A 439 36.00 45.49 11.37
C LEU A 439 37.32 45.62 12.11
N GLN A 440 38.46 45.23 11.54
CA GLN A 440 39.80 45.53 12.04
C GLN A 440 40.10 47.02 11.92
N ARG A 441 39.67 47.69 10.86
CA ARG A 441 39.70 49.15 10.69
C ARG A 441 38.69 49.83 11.62
N LYS A 442 37.60 49.19 12.05
CA LYS A 442 36.68 49.70 13.10
C LYS A 442 37.24 49.46 14.51
N ILE A 443 37.78 48.28 14.79
CA ILE A 443 38.46 47.90 16.04
C ILE A 443 39.68 48.78 16.22
N LYS A 444 40.58 48.87 15.23
CA LYS A 444 41.70 49.82 15.22
C LYS A 444 41.23 51.27 15.29
N ARG A 445 40.10 51.66 14.68
CA ARG A 445 39.51 53.00 14.92
C ARG A 445 38.95 53.16 16.33
N HIS A 446 38.46 52.11 16.98
CA HIS A 446 37.97 52.14 18.36
C HIS A 446 39.10 52.03 19.40
N GLU A 447 40.19 51.34 19.10
CA GLU A 447 41.46 51.34 19.83
C GLU A 447 42.15 52.70 19.67
N GLU A 448 42.21 53.24 18.44
CA GLU A 448 42.64 54.60 18.19
C GLU A 448 41.68 55.62 18.81
N GLU A 449 40.36 55.40 18.87
CA GLU A 449 39.41 56.30 19.54
C GLU A 449 39.45 56.15 21.07
N LEU A 450 39.79 55.00 21.63
CA LEU A 450 40.12 54.87 23.04
C LEU A 450 41.45 55.58 23.32
N SER A 451 42.42 55.43 22.43
CA SER A 451 43.69 56.16 22.45
C SER A 451 43.54 57.66 22.14
N LYS A 452 42.47 58.11 21.46
CA LYS A 452 42.18 59.52 21.12
C LYS A 452 41.23 60.17 22.12
N ARG A 453 40.29 59.43 22.71
CA ARG A 453 39.65 59.81 23.98
C ARG A 453 40.70 59.97 25.10
N ASN A 454 41.81 59.22 25.02
CA ASN A 454 43.03 59.47 25.80
C ASN A 454 43.98 60.56 25.23
N CYS A 455 43.85 60.97 23.95
CA CYS A 455 44.67 62.00 23.28
C CYS A 455 43.95 62.73 22.12
N LYS A 456 43.49 63.99 22.36
CA LYS A 456 42.80 64.94 21.44
C LYS A 456 41.27 64.84 21.40
N LYS A 457 40.47 65.90 21.59
CA LYS A 457 40.66 67.38 21.52
C LYS A 457 41.13 67.92 20.14
N LEU A 458 40.20 68.52 19.35
CA LEU A 458 40.34 69.49 18.21
C LEU A 458 40.12 69.03 16.71
N GLU A 459 39.01 69.49 16.05
CA GLU A 459 38.77 70.29 14.77
C GLU A 459 39.44 70.01 13.37
N LYS A 460 38.97 70.44 12.14
CA LYS A 460 37.65 70.74 11.44
C LYS A 460 37.82 71.20 9.92
N ASN A 461 36.78 71.09 9.04
CA ASN A 461 36.32 71.98 7.86
C ASN A 461 37.00 71.98 6.43
N GLU A 462 36.54 72.57 5.28
CA GLU A 462 35.29 73.01 4.47
C GLU A 462 35.81 73.71 3.12
N GLU A 463 35.19 74.13 1.96
CA GLU A 463 33.93 74.01 1.12
C GLU A 463 34.05 74.72 -0.32
N ASP A 464 33.08 74.55 -1.28
CA ASP A 464 32.66 75.37 -2.51
C ASP A 464 33.57 75.65 -3.78
N GLN A 465 33.15 76.21 -4.98
CA GLN A 465 32.00 76.06 -5.97
C GLN A 465 32.11 76.92 -7.32
N VAL A 466 31.25 76.69 -8.36
CA VAL A 466 30.69 77.66 -9.43
C VAL A 466 31.62 78.20 -10.60
N ARG A 467 31.29 78.60 -11.88
CA ARG A 467 30.15 78.70 -12.90
C ARG A 467 30.72 78.65 -14.38
N GLY A 468 30.18 79.03 -15.58
CA GLY A 468 28.99 79.72 -16.22
C GLY A 468 29.44 80.76 -17.33
N THR A 469 28.75 81.26 -18.39
CA THR A 469 27.45 81.06 -19.13
C THR A 469 27.37 81.96 -20.45
N ASP A 470 26.47 81.67 -21.43
CA ASP A 470 25.89 82.39 -22.64
C ASP A 470 26.74 83.29 -23.60
N SER A 471 26.66 83.32 -24.96
CA SER A 471 25.91 82.61 -26.04
C SER A 471 24.39 82.86 -26.23
N GLU A 472 23.96 84.12 -26.36
CA GLU A 472 22.68 84.58 -25.78
C GLU A 472 21.31 84.39 -26.49
N LEU A 473 21.14 84.19 -27.83
CA LEU A 473 19.75 84.07 -28.37
C LEU A 473 19.47 83.17 -29.59
N SER A 474 20.15 83.30 -30.72
CA SER A 474 20.15 82.19 -31.72
C SER A 474 20.98 81.06 -31.16
N GLU A 475 22.18 81.45 -30.68
CA GLU A 475 22.99 80.66 -29.80
C GLU A 475 22.18 80.12 -28.62
N SER A 476 21.31 80.90 -27.95
CA SER A 476 20.53 80.39 -26.80
C SER A 476 19.19 79.72 -27.13
N ILE A 477 18.67 79.78 -28.36
CA ILE A 477 17.75 78.74 -28.86
C ILE A 477 18.55 77.44 -29.06
N GLN A 478 19.80 77.54 -29.50
CA GLN A 478 20.71 76.41 -29.56
C GLN A 478 21.28 76.02 -28.18
N GLU A 479 21.25 76.87 -27.15
CA GLU A 479 21.51 76.49 -25.75
C GLU A 479 20.27 75.90 -25.13
N ARG A 480 19.07 76.40 -25.45
CA ARG A 480 17.82 75.75 -25.05
C ARG A 480 17.67 74.39 -25.74
N LEU A 481 18.21 74.21 -26.95
CA LEU A 481 18.40 72.89 -27.56
C LEU A 481 19.53 72.12 -26.86
N LYS A 482 20.76 72.64 -26.67
CA LYS A 482 21.83 71.96 -25.89
C LYS A 482 21.44 71.67 -24.44
N PHE A 483 20.46 72.37 -23.86
CA PHE A 483 19.89 72.20 -22.52
C PHE A 483 18.69 71.25 -22.54
N LEU A 484 17.96 71.13 -23.64
CA LEU A 484 16.97 70.06 -23.81
C LEU A 484 17.64 68.75 -24.23
N GLU A 485 18.68 68.78 -25.06
CA GLU A 485 19.62 67.70 -25.36
C GLU A 485 20.46 67.35 -24.14
N GLY A 486 20.92 68.35 -23.38
CA GLY A 486 21.61 68.22 -22.10
C GLY A 486 20.72 67.59 -21.05
N ARG A 487 19.51 68.14 -20.83
CA ARG A 487 18.50 67.50 -19.97
C ARG A 487 18.03 66.15 -20.49
N LEU A 488 18.07 65.88 -21.80
CA LEU A 488 17.76 64.56 -22.36
C LEU A 488 18.94 63.59 -22.22
N ALA A 489 20.18 64.08 -22.18
CA ALA A 489 21.38 63.31 -21.90
C ALA A 489 21.49 63.01 -20.40
N GLU A 490 21.18 63.99 -19.55
CA GLU A 490 20.93 63.83 -18.12
C GLU A 490 19.76 62.86 -17.90
N GLU A 491 18.61 63.01 -18.57
CA GLU A 491 17.47 62.10 -18.41
C GLU A 491 17.80 60.69 -18.93
N LYS A 492 18.56 60.55 -20.02
CA LYS A 492 19.13 59.25 -20.44
C LYS A 492 20.13 58.72 -19.43
N GLY A 493 20.89 59.59 -18.76
CA GLY A 493 21.80 59.27 -17.66
C GLY A 493 21.05 58.77 -16.42
N TRP A 494 20.04 59.50 -15.97
CA TRP A 494 19.12 59.13 -14.89
C TRP A 494 18.32 57.88 -15.22
N ARG A 495 17.86 57.69 -16.46
CA ARG A 495 17.20 56.44 -16.90
C ARG A 495 18.17 55.26 -16.85
N LYS A 496 19.41 55.41 -17.33
CA LYS A 496 20.46 54.39 -17.23
C LYS A 496 20.87 54.12 -15.78
N GLN A 497 20.99 55.15 -14.94
CA GLN A 497 21.31 55.01 -13.53
C GLN A 497 20.15 54.30 -12.81
N LEU A 498 18.90 54.69 -13.07
CA LEU A 498 17.72 54.02 -12.52
C LEU A 498 17.60 52.57 -13.01
N GLU A 499 17.99 52.28 -14.25
CA GLU A 499 18.05 50.93 -14.80
C GLU A 499 19.15 50.08 -14.13
N VAL A 500 20.32 50.66 -13.86
CA VAL A 500 21.38 50.05 -13.04
C VAL A 500 20.90 49.85 -11.60
N ASP A 501 20.39 50.88 -10.93
CA ASP A 501 19.88 50.82 -9.56
C ASP A 501 18.74 49.79 -9.41
N LEU A 502 17.87 49.68 -10.42
CA LEU A 502 16.79 48.70 -10.49
C LEU A 502 17.32 47.28 -10.80
N SER A 503 18.43 47.14 -11.54
CA SER A 503 19.13 45.86 -11.70
C SER A 503 19.83 45.42 -10.40
N VAL A 504 20.46 46.36 -9.68
CA VAL A 504 21.10 46.14 -8.38
C VAL A 504 20.06 45.80 -7.31
N ALA A 505 18.93 46.51 -7.29
CA ALA A 505 17.81 46.18 -6.40
C ALA A 505 17.20 44.80 -6.70
N LYS A 506 17.09 44.42 -7.98
CA LYS A 506 16.68 43.05 -8.37
C LYS A 506 17.71 42.00 -7.92
N ALA A 507 19.00 42.28 -8.05
CA ALA A 507 20.07 41.38 -7.61
C ALA A 507 20.07 41.22 -6.08
N ALA A 508 20.00 42.33 -5.34
CA ALA A 508 19.90 42.32 -3.87
C ALA A 508 18.66 41.55 -3.37
N LEU A 509 17.50 41.74 -4.02
CA LEU A 509 16.26 41.02 -3.69
C LEU A 509 16.35 39.53 -4.07
N LYS A 510 17.11 39.16 -5.11
CA LYS A 510 17.44 37.76 -5.43
C LYS A 510 18.33 37.14 -4.33
N THR A 511 19.39 37.81 -3.91
CA THR A 511 20.28 37.29 -2.85
C THR A 511 19.59 37.25 -1.48
N GLU A 512 18.74 38.22 -1.16
CA GLU A 512 17.91 38.22 0.06
C GLU A 512 16.91 37.05 0.03
N LYS A 513 16.28 36.77 -1.12
CA LYS A 513 15.42 35.59 -1.30
C LYS A 513 16.19 34.28 -1.13
N GLU A 514 17.42 34.19 -1.65
CA GLU A 514 18.28 33.00 -1.52
C GLU A 514 18.81 32.80 -0.10
N LEU A 515 19.07 33.90 0.65
CA LEU A 515 19.33 33.87 2.09
C LEU A 515 18.09 33.38 2.86
N MET A 516 16.93 33.98 2.60
CA MET A 516 15.66 33.57 3.23
C MET A 516 15.28 32.11 2.91
N GLN A 517 15.71 31.55 1.77
CA GLN A 517 15.57 30.13 1.46
C GLN A 517 16.52 29.26 2.30
N ARG A 518 17.80 29.64 2.41
CA ARG A 518 18.78 28.99 3.29
C ARG A 518 18.34 29.00 4.76
N ASP A 519 17.98 30.16 5.29
CA ASP A 519 17.45 30.34 6.64
C ASP A 519 16.19 29.49 6.87
N HIS A 520 15.30 29.41 5.88
CA HIS A 520 14.10 28.58 5.96
C HIS A 520 14.42 27.07 5.98
N GLU A 521 15.47 26.63 5.29
CA GLU A 521 15.99 25.27 5.36
C GLU A 521 16.73 24.96 6.66
N GLU A 522 17.49 25.90 7.21
CA GLU A 522 18.08 25.76 8.54
C GLU A 522 17.00 25.72 9.62
N LEU A 523 15.98 26.57 9.54
CA LEU A 523 14.80 26.48 10.39
C LEU A 523 14.02 25.17 10.18
N LYS A 524 14.07 24.51 9.02
CA LYS A 524 13.53 23.14 8.83
C LYS A 524 14.41 22.13 9.58
N LYS A 525 15.73 22.14 9.38
CA LYS A 525 16.70 21.27 10.05
C LYS A 525 16.58 21.39 11.59
N LEU A 526 16.56 22.62 12.10
CA LEU A 526 16.38 22.93 13.53
C LEU A 526 15.01 22.48 14.08
N ARG A 527 13.93 22.57 13.30
CA ARG A 527 12.61 22.04 13.72
C ARG A 527 12.61 20.50 13.82
N VAL A 528 13.31 19.80 12.92
CA VAL A 528 13.49 18.33 13.02
C VAL A 528 14.38 17.97 14.22
N GLU A 529 15.44 18.73 14.48
CA GLU A 529 16.31 18.54 15.65
C GLU A 529 15.53 18.75 16.97
N VAL A 530 14.76 19.84 17.07
CA VAL A 530 13.88 20.11 18.22
C VAL A 530 12.83 19.00 18.38
N GLN A 531 12.23 18.49 17.30
CA GLN A 531 11.32 17.34 17.37
C GLN A 531 12.02 16.07 17.87
N ARG A 532 13.27 15.80 17.47
CA ARG A 532 14.05 14.65 17.98
C ARG A 532 14.34 14.81 19.47
N LEU A 533 14.84 15.98 19.88
CA LEU A 533 15.12 16.32 21.28
C LEU A 533 13.85 16.33 22.16
N GLU A 534 12.70 16.73 21.61
CA GLU A 534 11.40 16.61 22.27
C GLU A 534 11.01 15.14 22.47
N VAL A 535 11.21 14.27 21.48
CA VAL A 535 10.94 12.82 21.59
C VAL A 535 11.87 12.17 22.62
N GLU A 536 13.18 12.47 22.58
CA GLU A 536 14.15 12.05 23.59
C GLU A 536 13.74 12.54 24.99
N CYS A 537 13.24 13.77 25.11
CA CYS A 537 12.73 14.34 26.36
C CYS A 537 11.41 13.70 26.83
N ARG A 538 10.48 13.35 25.91
CA ARG A 538 9.27 12.57 26.20
C ARG A 538 9.64 11.15 26.68
N GLN A 539 10.61 10.50 26.05
CA GLN A 539 11.17 9.20 26.47
C GLN A 539 11.84 9.30 27.85
N GLY A 540 12.70 10.30 28.07
CA GLY A 540 13.37 10.55 29.35
C GLY A 540 12.38 10.84 30.50
N LYS A 541 11.27 11.54 30.23
CA LYS A 541 10.17 11.70 31.19
C LYS A 541 9.48 10.37 31.52
N THR A 542 9.29 9.50 30.54
CA THR A 542 8.71 8.16 30.73
C THR A 542 9.64 7.25 31.53
N LEU A 543 10.94 7.22 31.20
CA LEU A 543 11.94 6.48 31.96
C LEU A 543 12.03 6.97 33.42
N ASN A 544 11.92 8.28 33.67
CA ASN A 544 11.86 8.82 35.02
C ASN A 544 10.57 8.42 35.78
N LYS A 545 9.39 8.45 35.13
CA LYS A 545 8.14 7.91 35.72
C LYS A 545 8.33 6.45 36.14
N ASN A 546 8.82 5.60 35.23
CA ASN A 546 9.05 4.18 35.49
C ASN A 546 10.07 3.99 36.63
N LEU A 547 11.15 4.76 36.67
CA LEU A 547 12.13 4.74 37.76
C LEU A 547 11.52 5.16 39.11
N THR A 548 10.61 6.14 39.14
CA THR A 548 9.87 6.51 40.35
C THR A 548 8.87 5.45 40.79
N GLN A 549 8.18 4.79 39.86
CA GLN A 549 7.29 3.67 40.14
C GLN A 549 8.06 2.49 40.74
N ILE A 550 9.15 2.05 40.10
CA ILE A 550 10.01 0.96 40.58
C ILE A 550 10.61 1.28 41.96
N LYS A 551 10.92 2.55 42.25
CA LYS A 551 11.35 2.97 43.61
C LYS A 551 10.22 2.87 44.63
N GLY A 552 8.98 3.21 44.26
CA GLY A 552 7.80 3.04 45.11
C GLY A 552 7.47 1.56 45.38
N GLU A 553 7.42 0.75 44.33
CA GLU A 553 7.24 -0.70 44.40
C GLU A 553 8.32 -1.37 45.24
N LYS A 554 9.58 -0.98 45.04
CA LYS A 554 10.71 -1.42 45.88
C LYS A 554 10.46 -1.06 47.36
N GLY A 555 10.08 0.17 47.68
CA GLY A 555 9.81 0.57 49.07
C GLY A 555 8.64 -0.20 49.71
N ILE A 556 7.60 -0.51 48.93
CA ILE A 556 6.49 -1.37 49.37
C ILE A 556 6.97 -2.81 49.62
N LEU A 557 7.88 -3.34 48.80
CA LEU A 557 8.49 -4.65 49.01
C LEU A 557 9.43 -4.66 50.23
N GLU A 558 10.25 -3.62 50.44
CA GLU A 558 11.13 -3.50 51.61
C GLU A 558 10.33 -3.44 52.92
N GLU A 559 9.24 -2.68 53.00
CA GLU A 559 8.38 -2.68 54.20
C GLU A 559 7.57 -3.98 54.34
N LYS A 560 7.17 -4.66 53.25
CA LYS A 560 6.59 -6.02 53.33
C LYS A 560 7.59 -7.04 53.88
N VAL A 561 8.85 -6.99 53.45
CA VAL A 561 9.94 -7.83 54.00
C VAL A 561 10.12 -7.52 55.48
N ALA A 562 10.23 -6.25 55.87
CA ALA A 562 10.35 -5.87 57.27
C ALA A 562 9.12 -6.27 58.12
N GLN A 563 7.91 -6.29 57.56
CA GLN A 563 6.71 -6.83 58.23
C GLN A 563 6.77 -8.35 58.40
N LEU A 564 7.27 -9.08 57.40
CA LEU A 564 7.48 -10.53 57.49
C LEU A 564 8.58 -10.88 58.50
N GLU A 565 9.68 -10.14 58.55
CA GLU A 565 10.73 -10.28 59.56
C GLU A 565 10.18 -10.03 60.97
N ARG A 566 9.43 -8.94 61.18
CA ARG A 566 8.73 -8.65 62.46
C ARG A 566 7.69 -9.70 62.83
N ALA A 567 7.10 -10.40 61.85
CA ALA A 567 6.18 -11.51 62.09
C ALA A 567 6.93 -12.80 62.44
N GLN A 568 8.05 -13.06 61.77
CA GLN A 568 8.92 -14.21 62.03
C GLN A 568 9.55 -14.14 63.42
N THR A 569 10.05 -12.97 63.85
CA THR A 569 10.57 -12.81 65.23
C THR A 569 9.46 -13.05 66.26
N ARG A 570 8.28 -12.47 66.09
CA ARG A 570 7.12 -12.73 66.97
C ARG A 570 6.73 -14.21 67.00
N LEU A 571 6.78 -14.93 65.89
CA LEU A 571 6.50 -16.37 65.86
C LEU A 571 7.60 -17.17 66.57
N GLN A 572 8.86 -16.77 66.43
CA GLN A 572 10.00 -17.35 67.13
C GLN A 572 9.93 -17.09 68.65
N ASP A 573 9.59 -15.87 69.08
CA ASP A 573 9.40 -15.49 70.48
C ASP A 573 8.22 -16.25 71.13
N ASN A 574 7.11 -16.40 70.39
CA ASN A 574 5.98 -17.22 70.83
C ASN A 574 6.36 -18.70 70.94
N LEU A 575 7.19 -19.22 70.02
CA LEU A 575 7.67 -20.61 70.06
C LEU A 575 8.62 -20.83 71.24
N THR A 576 9.55 -19.91 71.53
CA THR A 576 10.41 -20.01 72.72
C THR A 576 9.58 -19.97 74.00
N LEU A 577 8.64 -19.03 74.12
CA LEU A 577 7.72 -18.95 75.25
C LEU A 577 6.87 -20.24 75.39
N GLN A 578 6.44 -20.86 74.30
CA GLN A 578 5.74 -22.15 74.34
C GLN A 578 6.66 -23.28 74.84
N THR A 579 7.92 -23.32 74.42
CA THR A 579 8.89 -24.31 74.94
C THR A 579 9.29 -24.07 76.40
N GLU A 580 9.32 -22.83 76.87
CA GLU A 580 9.57 -22.49 78.27
C GLU A 580 8.35 -22.83 79.15
N ASN A 581 7.14 -22.50 78.70
CA ASN A 581 5.90 -22.88 79.40
C ASN A 581 5.74 -24.41 79.49
N SER A 582 5.99 -25.16 78.41
CA SER A 582 5.89 -26.63 78.45
C SER A 582 6.90 -27.27 79.41
N ARG A 583 8.13 -26.76 79.49
CA ARG A 583 9.13 -27.16 80.51
C ARG A 583 8.66 -26.83 81.93
N ALA A 584 8.16 -25.62 82.15
CA ALA A 584 7.62 -25.23 83.46
C ALA A 584 6.40 -26.09 83.86
N GLU A 585 5.58 -26.54 82.91
CA GLU A 585 4.50 -27.50 83.14
C GLU A 585 5.00 -28.94 83.40
N GLU A 586 6.19 -29.31 82.93
CA GLU A 586 6.87 -30.57 83.29
C GLU A 586 7.46 -30.47 84.70
N ASP A 587 8.22 -29.42 85.01
CA ASP A 587 8.74 -29.14 86.36
C ASP A 587 7.62 -29.10 87.41
N LEU A 588 6.46 -28.50 87.08
CA LEU A 588 5.28 -28.47 87.94
C LEU A 588 4.57 -29.83 88.04
N ARG A 589 4.63 -30.69 87.01
CA ARG A 589 4.09 -32.06 87.07
C ARG A 589 4.97 -32.94 87.96
N ASP A 590 6.28 -32.87 87.81
CA ASP A 590 7.23 -33.64 88.62
C ASP A 590 7.21 -33.17 90.08
N SER A 591 7.15 -31.86 90.32
CA SER A 591 6.95 -31.29 91.66
C SER A 591 5.65 -31.77 92.31
N ARG A 592 4.54 -31.88 91.55
CA ARG A 592 3.28 -32.45 92.04
C ARG A 592 3.38 -33.95 92.32
N GLY A 593 4.15 -34.69 91.53
CA GLY A 593 4.48 -36.10 91.77
C GLY A 593 5.20 -36.29 93.10
N GLN A 594 6.32 -35.58 93.29
CA GLN A 594 7.09 -35.59 94.54
C GLN A 594 6.24 -35.22 95.77
N VAL A 595 5.39 -34.19 95.66
CA VAL A 595 4.45 -33.81 96.73
C VAL A 595 3.41 -34.89 97.01
N ALA A 596 2.92 -35.61 95.99
CA ALA A 596 2.00 -36.72 96.17
C ALA A 596 2.66 -37.94 96.84
N GLU A 597 3.91 -38.25 96.48
CA GLU A 597 4.71 -39.31 97.12
C GLU A 597 5.02 -38.98 98.59
N LEU A 598 5.50 -37.77 98.87
CA LEU A 598 5.72 -37.28 100.23
C LEU A 598 4.44 -37.30 101.06
N LYS A 599 3.30 -36.91 100.46
CA LYS A 599 2.00 -37.00 101.13
C LYS A 599 1.59 -38.45 101.41
N SER A 600 1.79 -39.37 100.46
CA SER A 600 1.56 -40.81 100.68
C SER A 600 2.44 -41.36 101.81
N MET A 601 3.70 -40.92 101.91
CA MET A 601 4.60 -41.29 103.01
C MET A 601 4.12 -40.72 104.35
N VAL A 602 3.71 -39.46 104.40
CA VAL A 602 3.13 -38.84 105.61
C VAL A 602 1.84 -39.53 106.04
N ASP A 603 0.96 -39.89 105.11
CA ASP A 603 -0.30 -40.57 105.44
C ASP A 603 -0.08 -42.05 105.87
N LYS A 604 0.96 -42.73 105.33
CA LYS A 604 1.43 -44.03 105.86
C LYS A 604 1.97 -43.90 107.29
N LEU A 605 2.87 -42.95 107.55
CA LEU A 605 3.42 -42.70 108.89
C LEU A 605 2.34 -42.29 109.90
N ARG A 606 1.32 -41.55 109.48
CA ARG A 606 0.12 -41.26 110.28
C ARG A 606 -0.71 -42.51 110.56
N ALA A 607 -0.92 -43.37 109.57
CA ALA A 607 -1.61 -44.65 109.77
C ALA A 607 -0.86 -45.52 110.79
N GLU A 608 0.46 -45.64 110.67
CA GLU A 608 1.31 -46.36 111.63
C GLU A 608 1.28 -45.74 113.03
N LEU A 609 1.37 -44.40 113.16
CA LEU A 609 1.20 -43.70 114.43
C LEU A 609 -0.15 -44.01 115.08
N THR A 610 -1.27 -43.92 114.35
CA THR A 610 -2.59 -44.26 114.90
C THR A 610 -2.76 -45.76 115.19
N ARG A 611 -1.99 -46.64 114.55
CA ARG A 611 -1.94 -48.07 114.85
C ARG A 611 -1.20 -48.32 116.17
N LEU A 612 0.00 -47.75 116.31
CA LEU A 612 0.82 -47.78 117.53
C LEU A 612 0.12 -47.12 118.72
N GLU A 613 -0.62 -46.03 118.51
CA GLU A 613 -1.42 -45.38 119.55
C GLU A 613 -2.60 -46.25 120.00
N LYS A 614 -3.26 -46.99 119.08
CA LYS A 614 -4.27 -48.00 119.43
C LYS A 614 -3.67 -49.20 120.16
N GLU A 615 -2.52 -49.70 119.71
CA GLU A 615 -1.76 -50.77 120.38
C GLU A 615 -1.35 -50.33 121.81
N HIS A 616 -0.85 -49.10 121.98
CA HIS A 616 -0.55 -48.55 123.29
C HIS A 616 -1.81 -48.42 124.15
N ASN A 617 -2.93 -47.96 123.59
CA ASN A 617 -4.18 -47.79 124.36
C ASN A 617 -4.74 -49.16 124.80
N THR A 618 -4.79 -50.15 123.90
CA THR A 618 -5.19 -51.53 124.26
C THR A 618 -4.27 -52.17 125.30
N LEU A 619 -2.94 -52.02 125.17
CA LEU A 619 -1.99 -52.48 126.20
C LEU A 619 -2.16 -51.74 127.54
N ARG A 620 -2.49 -50.44 127.53
CA ARG A 620 -2.82 -49.67 128.75
C ARG A 620 -4.10 -50.21 129.39
N ASP A 621 -5.13 -50.48 128.61
CA ASP A 621 -6.41 -50.96 129.09
C ASP A 621 -6.30 -52.41 129.60
N GLU A 622 -5.57 -53.29 128.91
CA GLU A 622 -5.21 -54.62 129.41
C GLU A 622 -4.41 -54.55 130.71
N LEU A 623 -3.43 -53.65 130.84
CA LEU A 623 -2.70 -53.45 132.08
C LEU A 623 -3.63 -53.01 133.22
N MET A 624 -4.61 -52.15 132.94
CA MET A 624 -5.63 -51.73 133.90
C MET A 624 -6.62 -52.86 134.22
N GLU A 625 -6.92 -53.73 133.27
CA GLU A 625 -7.71 -54.95 133.42
C GLU A 625 -7.02 -55.91 134.38
N LYS A 626 -5.73 -56.22 134.14
CA LYS A 626 -4.91 -57.06 135.02
C LYS A 626 -4.73 -56.43 136.41
N ARG A 627 -4.55 -55.11 136.50
CA ARG A 627 -4.51 -54.39 137.79
C ARG A 627 -5.83 -54.54 138.56
N ARG A 628 -6.99 -54.42 137.90
CA ARG A 628 -8.30 -54.67 138.53
C ARG A 628 -8.46 -56.12 139.00
N HIS A 629 -8.05 -57.10 138.20
CA HIS A 629 -8.04 -58.51 138.62
C HIS A 629 -7.11 -58.76 139.83
N VAL A 630 -5.92 -58.15 139.87
CA VAL A 630 -5.00 -58.25 141.02
C VAL A 630 -5.60 -57.61 142.27
N MET A 631 -6.23 -56.43 142.17
CA MET A 631 -6.94 -55.80 143.30
C MET A 631 -8.10 -56.67 143.79
N GLN A 632 -8.83 -57.33 142.88
CA GLN A 632 -9.95 -58.21 143.24
C GLN A 632 -9.46 -59.48 143.96
N LEU A 633 -8.42 -60.14 143.46
CA LEU A 633 -7.78 -61.27 144.14
C LEU A 633 -7.18 -60.86 145.50
N GLN A 634 -6.62 -59.66 145.60
CA GLN A 634 -6.09 -59.10 146.86
C GLN A 634 -7.21 -58.80 147.86
N LYS A 635 -8.38 -58.33 147.39
CA LYS A 635 -9.59 -58.17 148.20
C LYS A 635 -10.10 -59.52 148.71
N GLU A 636 -10.27 -60.51 147.83
CA GLU A 636 -10.68 -61.87 148.21
C GLU A 636 -9.72 -62.54 149.21
N LEU A 637 -8.41 -62.32 149.06
CA LEU A 637 -7.40 -62.76 150.04
C LEU A 637 -7.57 -62.05 151.39
N SER A 638 -7.85 -60.75 151.39
CA SER A 638 -8.09 -59.99 152.63
C SER A 638 -9.38 -60.41 153.34
N GLU A 639 -10.44 -60.72 152.59
CA GLU A 639 -11.72 -61.19 153.13
C GLU A 639 -11.55 -62.59 153.75
N LYS A 640 -10.92 -63.54 153.04
CA LYS A 640 -10.57 -64.88 153.57
C LYS A 640 -9.62 -64.83 154.77
N ALA A 641 -8.75 -63.82 154.86
CA ALA A 641 -7.90 -63.61 156.03
C ALA A 641 -8.70 -63.09 157.23
N HIS A 642 -9.67 -62.22 157.00
CA HIS A 642 -10.54 -61.67 158.06
C HIS A 642 -11.53 -62.71 158.60
N GLU A 643 -12.11 -63.53 157.72
CA GLU A 643 -12.92 -64.70 158.09
C GLU A 643 -12.14 -65.66 159.02
N ARG A 644 -10.90 -66.01 158.66
CA ARG A 644 -10.05 -66.85 159.51
C ARG A 644 -9.84 -66.26 160.90
N LEU A 645 -9.46 -64.98 160.98
CA LEU A 645 -9.24 -64.28 162.25
C LEU A 645 -10.49 -64.26 163.15
N GLN A 646 -11.69 -64.15 162.58
CA GLN A 646 -12.93 -64.29 163.35
C GLN A 646 -13.09 -65.71 163.91
N THR A 647 -12.91 -66.76 163.08
CA THR A 647 -13.02 -68.15 163.56
C THR A 647 -11.92 -68.58 164.55
N ASP A 648 -10.75 -67.92 164.54
CA ASP A 648 -9.69 -68.13 165.52
C ASP A 648 -10.05 -67.46 166.86
N GLY A 649 -10.56 -66.21 166.84
CA GLY A 649 -10.99 -65.49 168.05
C GLY A 649 -12.19 -66.13 168.77
N GLU A 650 -13.11 -66.77 168.03
CA GLU A 650 -14.18 -67.58 168.63
C GLU A 650 -13.66 -68.82 169.37
N ARG A 651 -12.59 -69.45 168.84
CA ARG A 651 -11.93 -70.60 169.49
C ARG A 651 -11.17 -70.20 170.76
N GLU A 652 -10.56 -69.00 170.80
CA GLU A 652 -9.92 -68.50 172.03
C GLU A 652 -10.91 -68.25 173.17
N ARG A 653 -12.10 -67.70 172.89
CA ARG A 653 -13.15 -67.51 173.91
C ARG A 653 -13.57 -68.82 174.57
N LEU A 654 -13.89 -69.85 173.77
CA LEU A 654 -14.27 -71.17 174.27
C LEU A 654 -13.15 -71.83 175.10
N SER A 655 -11.88 -71.56 174.77
CA SER A 655 -10.75 -72.06 175.55
C SER A 655 -10.58 -71.40 176.92
N LEU A 656 -11.03 -70.15 177.09
CA LEU A 656 -10.97 -69.42 178.37
C LEU A 656 -12.09 -69.85 179.32
N GLU A 657 -13.29 -70.14 178.81
CA GLU A 657 -14.41 -70.68 179.60
C GLU A 657 -14.06 -72.07 180.17
N LEU A 658 -13.40 -72.93 179.39
CA LEU A 658 -12.85 -74.21 179.83
C LEU A 658 -11.78 -74.11 180.93
N LEU A 659 -11.05 -72.98 180.99
CA LEU A 659 -10.04 -72.74 182.02
C LEU A 659 -10.69 -72.41 183.37
N HIS A 660 -11.76 -71.62 183.36
CA HIS A 660 -12.46 -71.15 184.57
C HIS A 660 -13.10 -72.31 185.35
N VAL A 661 -13.66 -73.31 184.66
CA VAL A 661 -14.24 -74.50 185.28
C VAL A 661 -13.18 -75.37 185.99
N LYS A 662 -11.95 -75.44 185.46
CA LYS A 662 -10.88 -76.25 186.05
C LYS A 662 -10.38 -75.71 187.40
N GLN A 663 -10.34 -74.40 187.60
CA GLN A 663 -9.84 -73.80 188.85
C GLN A 663 -10.80 -74.00 190.04
N GLN A 664 -12.10 -74.14 189.80
CA GLN A 664 -13.08 -74.35 190.89
C GLN A 664 -12.97 -75.75 191.54
N LEU A 665 -12.31 -76.71 190.89
CA LEU A 665 -12.26 -78.11 191.29
C LEU A 665 -11.13 -78.48 192.28
N GLN A 666 -10.20 -77.56 192.59
CA GLN A 666 -9.07 -77.80 193.50
C GLN A 666 -9.26 -77.24 194.92
N TYR A 667 -10.42 -76.65 195.25
CA TYR A 667 -10.63 -75.94 196.52
C TYR A 667 -11.02 -76.84 197.73
N ALA A 668 -11.07 -78.18 197.58
CA ALA A 668 -11.57 -79.08 198.64
C ALA A 668 -10.78 -80.40 198.77
N LYS A 669 -9.83 -80.42 199.72
CA LYS A 669 -9.25 -81.58 200.48
C LYS A 669 -7.95 -81.14 201.19
N GLU A 670 -7.98 -80.30 202.22
CA GLU A 670 -8.55 -80.43 203.59
C GLU A 670 -7.65 -81.13 204.64
N GLN A 671 -7.43 -80.38 205.74
CA GLN A 671 -7.34 -80.80 207.15
C GLN A 671 -6.12 -81.63 207.68
N MET A 672 -5.16 -80.90 208.29
CA MET A 672 -4.54 -81.05 209.63
C MET A 672 -4.24 -82.46 210.20
N PRO A 673 -3.01 -82.74 210.74
CA PRO A 673 -2.41 -82.02 211.90
C PRO A 673 -0.93 -81.62 211.71
N ARG A 674 -0.30 -80.62 212.37
CA ARG A 674 -0.23 -80.10 213.76
C ARG A 674 0.93 -80.71 214.60
N ALA A 675 1.76 -79.82 215.16
CA ALA A 675 2.79 -80.00 216.21
C ALA A 675 4.19 -80.56 215.82
N SER A 676 5.12 -79.61 215.62
CA SER A 676 6.51 -79.53 216.12
C SER A 676 7.46 -80.74 216.18
N GLN A 677 8.65 -80.54 215.59
CA GLN A 677 9.98 -80.97 216.07
C GLN A 677 10.23 -82.50 216.28
N GLU A 678 11.23 -83.14 215.67
CA GLU A 678 12.51 -82.64 215.17
C GLU A 678 12.98 -83.25 213.83
N HIS A 679 13.90 -82.53 213.21
CA HIS A 679 15.06 -82.99 212.45
C HIS A 679 15.12 -84.43 211.88
N THR A 680 14.83 -84.52 210.58
CA THR A 680 15.85 -84.76 209.53
C THR A 680 17.02 -85.72 209.81
N ALA A 681 16.98 -86.90 209.19
CA ALA A 681 18.13 -87.48 208.46
C ALA A 681 17.59 -88.34 207.30
N ASN A 682 17.96 -88.18 206.02
CA ASN A 682 19.25 -87.93 205.38
C ASN A 682 20.18 -89.16 205.40
N HIS A 683 20.43 -89.74 204.22
CA HIS A 683 21.65 -90.49 203.94
C HIS A 683 22.39 -89.75 202.83
N LYS A 684 23.44 -89.00 203.19
CA LYS A 684 24.79 -89.46 203.56
C LYS A 684 25.64 -89.70 202.30
N PRO A 685 26.75 -88.97 202.12
CA PRO A 685 28.03 -89.65 201.93
C PRO A 685 28.26 -90.54 203.16
N THR A 686 28.45 -91.86 202.97
CA THR A 686 28.63 -92.81 204.09
C THR A 686 30.09 -93.24 204.17
N ALA A 687 30.78 -92.71 205.17
CA ALA A 687 32.07 -93.11 205.71
C ALA A 687 32.19 -92.37 207.06
N GLU A 688 32.14 -92.96 208.25
CA GLU A 688 32.48 -94.34 208.66
C GLU A 688 33.94 -94.65 208.26
N ASP A 689 34.83 -94.93 209.22
CA ASP A 689 34.62 -95.87 210.31
C ASP A 689 35.54 -95.69 211.53
N ASP A 690 34.93 -95.86 212.68
CA ASP A 690 35.51 -96.25 213.97
C ASP A 690 36.89 -95.74 214.42
N GLY A 691 36.85 -94.61 215.12
CA GLY A 691 37.76 -94.27 216.22
C GLY A 691 37.60 -95.18 217.46
N HIS A 692 37.34 -96.48 217.29
CA HIS A 692 37.13 -97.43 218.38
C HIS A 692 38.36 -97.52 219.30
N CYS A 693 38.07 -97.69 220.61
CA CYS A 693 39.00 -97.97 221.71
C CYS A 693 40.46 -97.48 221.56
N GLN A 694 40.75 -96.38 222.28
CA GLN A 694 42.03 -96.10 222.94
C GLN A 694 43.14 -95.49 222.06
N LEU A 695 43.22 -94.15 222.10
CA LEU A 695 44.42 -93.32 221.89
C LEU A 695 45.12 -93.29 220.52
N ALA A 696 44.70 -94.05 219.49
CA ALA A 696 45.48 -94.18 218.25
C ALA A 696 44.78 -93.84 216.90
N CYS A 697 43.47 -94.07 216.73
CA CYS A 697 42.89 -94.25 215.38
C CYS A 697 42.75 -92.99 214.49
N VAL A 698 42.58 -91.80 215.09
CA VAL A 698 42.12 -90.54 214.44
C VAL A 698 42.96 -90.05 213.24
N LYS A 699 44.16 -90.59 213.02
CA LYS A 699 45.03 -90.20 211.89
C LYS A 699 44.65 -90.79 210.52
N SER A 700 43.86 -91.87 210.43
CA SER A 700 43.64 -92.55 209.13
C SER A 700 42.46 -92.02 208.31
N GLU A 701 41.41 -91.49 208.94
CA GLU A 701 40.19 -91.05 208.23
C GLU A 701 40.37 -89.70 207.52
N MET A 702 41.10 -88.79 208.16
CA MET A 702 41.41 -87.45 207.63
C MET A 702 42.02 -87.50 206.23
N SER A 703 42.82 -88.53 205.90
CA SER A 703 43.41 -88.71 204.56
C SER A 703 42.41 -89.19 203.51
N LYS A 704 41.39 -89.98 203.88
CA LYS A 704 40.34 -90.43 202.94
C LYS A 704 39.42 -89.27 202.56
N LEU A 705 38.95 -88.53 203.57
CA LEU A 705 38.06 -87.36 203.37
C LEU A 705 38.74 -86.23 202.57
N HIS A 706 40.07 -86.12 202.62
CA HIS A 706 40.83 -85.19 201.78
C HIS A 706 40.72 -85.56 200.29
N SER A 707 40.92 -86.84 199.94
CA SER A 707 40.86 -87.31 198.54
C SER A 707 39.49 -87.09 197.91
N THR A 708 38.41 -87.44 198.61
CA THR A 708 37.04 -87.24 198.10
C THR A 708 36.69 -85.75 197.93
N LEU A 709 37.24 -84.87 198.78
CA LEU A 709 37.06 -83.43 198.65
C LEU A 709 37.85 -82.87 197.44
N GLU A 710 39.02 -83.44 197.14
CA GLU A 710 39.80 -83.10 195.93
C GLU A 710 39.09 -83.53 194.64
N GLU A 711 38.43 -84.70 194.63
CA GLU A 711 37.67 -85.21 193.48
C GLU A 711 36.41 -84.37 193.21
N GLU A 712 35.62 -84.04 194.25
CA GLU A 712 34.49 -83.10 194.16
C GLU A 712 34.93 -81.73 193.59
N ARG A 713 36.08 -81.20 194.04
CA ARG A 713 36.67 -79.96 193.51
C ARG A 713 37.04 -80.07 192.03
N GLN A 714 37.59 -81.20 191.59
CA GLN A 714 37.92 -81.42 190.19
C GLN A 714 36.67 -81.53 189.31
N LEU A 715 35.62 -82.23 189.77
CA LEU A 715 34.34 -82.31 189.06
C LEU A 715 33.65 -80.94 188.97
N ALA A 716 33.64 -80.16 190.05
CA ALA A 716 33.14 -78.79 190.03
C ALA A 716 33.91 -77.90 189.03
N GLY A 717 35.25 -78.02 188.98
CA GLY A 717 36.09 -77.34 188.00
C GLY A 717 35.80 -77.73 186.55
N GLN A 718 35.58 -79.02 186.28
CA GLN A 718 35.16 -79.50 184.95
C GLN A 718 33.78 -78.95 184.56
N HIS A 719 32.82 -78.91 185.49
CA HIS A 719 31.49 -78.32 185.26
C HIS A 719 31.58 -76.80 184.97
N GLN A 720 32.44 -76.08 185.69
CA GLN A 720 32.68 -74.66 185.47
C GLN A 720 33.29 -74.40 184.07
N LEU A 721 34.23 -75.25 183.62
CA LEU A 721 34.80 -75.16 182.27
C LEU A 721 33.78 -75.51 181.17
N ALA A 722 32.90 -76.49 181.38
CA ALA A 722 31.85 -76.84 180.44
C ALA A 722 30.83 -75.71 180.25
N LEU A 723 30.41 -75.06 181.35
CA LEU A 723 29.57 -73.86 181.31
C LEU A 723 30.27 -72.69 180.62
N GLN A 724 31.55 -72.46 180.91
CA GLN A 724 32.35 -71.42 180.25
C GLN A 724 32.44 -71.65 178.73
N ALA A 725 32.58 -72.90 178.28
CA ALA A 725 32.57 -73.27 176.86
C ALA A 725 31.21 -72.97 176.20
N GLN A 726 30.10 -73.42 176.80
CA GLN A 726 28.75 -73.14 176.27
C GLN A 726 28.44 -71.64 176.23
N ILE A 727 28.86 -70.86 177.23
CA ILE A 727 28.75 -69.40 177.24
C ILE A 727 29.56 -68.80 176.07
N SER A 728 30.78 -69.28 175.81
CA SER A 728 31.59 -68.78 174.68
C SER A 728 30.98 -69.12 173.32
N GLU A 729 30.37 -70.29 173.15
CA GLU A 729 29.71 -70.73 171.92
C GLU A 729 28.40 -69.94 171.68
N ALA A 730 27.62 -69.69 172.73
CA ALA A 730 26.45 -68.81 172.69
C ALA A 730 26.83 -67.37 172.32
N GLN A 731 27.92 -66.83 172.91
CA GLN A 731 28.46 -65.51 172.55
C GLN A 731 28.98 -65.46 171.11
N ALA A 732 29.55 -66.55 170.57
CA ALA A 732 29.98 -66.62 169.19
C ALA A 732 28.78 -66.66 168.22
N ARG A 733 27.73 -67.44 168.52
CA ARG A 733 26.48 -67.44 167.75
C ARG A 733 25.79 -66.07 167.77
N ALA A 734 25.72 -65.43 168.93
CA ALA A 734 25.18 -64.07 169.06
C ALA A 734 25.93 -63.09 168.15
N LYS A 735 27.26 -63.01 168.26
CA LYS A 735 28.09 -62.11 167.41
C LYS A 735 27.95 -62.38 165.91
N ALA A 736 27.81 -63.65 165.49
CA ALA A 736 27.57 -63.99 164.09
C ALA A 736 26.17 -63.53 163.62
N GLN A 737 25.14 -63.69 164.46
CA GLN A 737 23.79 -63.22 164.19
C GLN A 737 23.69 -61.69 164.18
N ASP A 738 24.37 -61.01 165.11
CA ASP A 738 24.53 -59.56 165.15
C ASP A 738 25.22 -59.04 163.87
N SER A 739 26.27 -59.72 163.40
CA SER A 739 26.98 -59.35 162.16
C SER A 739 26.08 -59.46 160.92
N LEU A 740 25.25 -60.52 160.83
CA LEU A 740 24.29 -60.68 159.74
C LEU A 740 23.16 -59.65 159.82
N LEU A 741 22.69 -59.33 161.03
CA LEU A 741 21.71 -58.26 161.26
C LEU A 741 22.31 -56.88 160.94
N GLN A 742 23.59 -56.65 161.19
CA GLN A 742 24.29 -55.44 160.80
C GLN A 742 24.40 -55.32 159.28
N GLN A 743 24.83 -56.38 158.56
CA GLN A 743 24.85 -56.38 157.09
C GLN A 743 23.45 -56.11 156.52
N LYS A 744 22.41 -56.77 157.04
CA LYS A 744 21.03 -56.50 156.60
C LYS A 744 20.54 -55.11 157.00
N GLY A 745 21.03 -54.54 158.11
CA GLY A 745 20.84 -53.14 158.47
C GLY A 745 21.51 -52.17 157.50
N GLU A 746 22.67 -52.52 156.95
CA GLU A 746 23.42 -51.73 155.98
C GLU A 746 22.81 -51.82 154.57
N GLU A 747 22.40 -53.00 154.11
CA GLU A 747 21.58 -53.17 152.90
C GLU A 747 20.26 -52.40 153.01
N ASN A 748 19.59 -52.45 154.18
CA ASN A 748 18.35 -51.71 154.40
C ASN A 748 18.58 -50.20 154.52
N LYS A 749 19.73 -49.74 155.03
CA LYS A 749 20.16 -48.33 154.94
C LYS A 749 20.39 -47.92 153.48
N GLN A 750 21.02 -48.76 152.65
CA GLN A 750 21.26 -48.45 151.25
C GLN A 750 19.94 -48.36 150.47
N LEU A 751 19.04 -49.33 150.63
CA LEU A 751 17.69 -49.28 150.06
C LEU A 751 16.87 -48.08 150.57
N ARG A 752 17.04 -47.66 151.83
CA ARG A 752 16.45 -46.40 152.33
C ARG A 752 17.08 -45.17 151.68
N GLN A 753 18.40 -45.15 151.41
CA GLN A 753 19.05 -44.06 150.70
C GLN A 753 18.62 -43.98 149.24
N ASP A 754 18.45 -45.11 148.55
CA ASP A 754 17.98 -45.13 147.16
C ASP A 754 16.47 -44.87 147.04
N LEU A 755 15.68 -45.32 148.02
CA LEU A 755 14.30 -44.86 148.20
C LEU A 755 14.26 -43.35 148.49
N GLN A 756 15.16 -42.82 149.32
CA GLN A 756 15.26 -41.38 149.56
C GLN A 756 15.70 -40.62 148.31
N ARG A 757 16.67 -41.09 147.53
CA ARG A 757 17.11 -40.47 146.27
C ARG A 757 15.96 -40.44 145.25
N THR A 758 15.26 -41.56 145.07
CA THR A 758 14.08 -41.62 144.19
C THR A 758 12.93 -40.77 144.73
N GLN A 759 12.68 -40.74 146.04
CA GLN A 759 11.75 -39.79 146.67
C GLN A 759 12.18 -38.33 146.49
N HIS A 760 13.47 -38.00 146.51
CA HIS A 760 13.97 -36.64 146.27
C HIS A 760 13.83 -36.24 144.80
N LEU A 761 14.04 -37.18 143.87
CA LEU A 761 13.77 -36.99 142.44
C LEU A 761 12.27 -36.84 142.17
N PHE A 762 11.41 -37.69 142.74
CA PHE A 762 9.96 -37.52 142.66
C PHE A 762 9.50 -36.22 143.34
N THR A 763 10.09 -35.82 144.47
CA THR A 763 9.80 -34.53 145.13
C THR A 763 10.35 -33.36 144.32
N SER A 764 11.40 -33.54 143.49
CA SER A 764 11.88 -32.49 142.59
C SER A 764 11.04 -32.38 141.34
N ALA A 765 10.72 -33.50 140.68
CA ALA A 765 9.78 -33.55 139.57
C ALA A 765 8.38 -33.08 140.00
N GLU A 766 7.94 -33.38 141.24
CA GLU A 766 6.75 -32.78 141.83
C GLU A 766 6.94 -31.29 142.16
N ARG A 767 8.09 -30.83 142.64
CA ARG A 767 8.36 -29.39 142.83
C ARG A 767 8.37 -28.65 141.50
N GLU A 768 8.84 -29.25 140.42
CA GLU A 768 8.87 -28.69 139.07
C GLU A 768 7.48 -28.76 138.40
N LEU A 769 6.73 -29.85 138.57
CA LEU A 769 5.31 -29.91 138.17
C LEU A 769 4.44 -28.98 139.01
N ARG A 770 4.73 -28.81 140.32
CA ARG A 770 4.08 -27.80 141.16
C ARG A 770 4.49 -26.41 140.67
N TYR A 771 5.77 -26.13 140.42
CA TYR A 771 6.24 -24.84 139.92
C TYR A 771 5.63 -24.50 138.56
N GLU A 772 5.60 -25.42 137.59
CA GLU A 772 4.95 -25.16 136.28
C GLU A 772 3.42 -25.14 136.37
N ARG A 773 2.79 -25.87 137.31
CA ARG A 773 1.35 -25.70 137.63
C ARG A 773 1.06 -24.38 138.34
N GLU A 774 1.95 -23.92 139.20
CA GLU A 774 1.84 -22.70 140.00
C GLU A 774 2.11 -21.49 139.12
N LYS A 775 3.13 -21.54 138.26
CA LYS A 775 3.37 -20.63 137.13
C LYS A 775 2.26 -20.65 136.09
N ASN A 776 1.63 -21.80 135.80
CA ASN A 776 0.40 -21.82 134.98
C ASN A 776 -0.81 -21.27 135.72
N LEU A 777 -0.90 -21.46 137.04
CA LEU A 777 -1.90 -20.81 137.89
C LEU A 777 -1.61 -19.31 138.01
N ASP A 778 -0.37 -18.86 137.95
CA ASP A 778 0.04 -17.46 138.00
C ASP A 778 -0.09 -16.78 136.64
N LEU A 779 0.12 -17.48 135.53
CA LEU A 779 -0.28 -17.02 134.19
C LEU A 779 -1.80 -17.02 134.03
N LYS A 780 -2.53 -17.99 134.64
CA LYS A 780 -4.00 -17.95 134.70
C LYS A 780 -4.52 -16.90 135.67
N ARG A 781 -3.84 -16.64 136.79
CA ARG A 781 -4.12 -15.52 137.71
C ARG A 781 -3.78 -14.21 137.03
N HIS A 782 -2.70 -14.07 136.28
CA HIS A 782 -2.37 -12.86 135.54
C HIS A 782 -3.29 -12.63 134.34
N ASN A 783 -3.72 -13.67 133.62
CA ASN A 783 -4.74 -13.53 132.59
C ASN A 783 -6.13 -13.25 133.20
N ALA A 784 -6.52 -13.92 134.28
CA ALA A 784 -7.75 -13.61 135.01
C ALA A 784 -7.69 -12.27 135.72
N LEU A 785 -6.51 -11.78 136.12
CA LEU A 785 -6.27 -10.42 136.62
C LEU A 785 -6.27 -9.43 135.47
N LEU A 786 -5.78 -9.75 134.28
CA LEU A 786 -5.90 -8.88 133.10
C LEU A 786 -7.34 -8.81 132.59
N GLU A 787 -8.10 -9.89 132.66
CA GLU A 787 -9.54 -9.89 132.42
C GLU A 787 -10.31 -9.22 133.57
N GLN A 788 -9.89 -9.38 134.82
CA GLN A 788 -10.45 -8.67 135.97
C GLN A 788 -10.09 -7.18 135.95
N GLU A 789 -8.89 -6.78 135.51
CA GLU A 789 -8.48 -5.38 135.30
C GLU A 789 -9.20 -4.82 134.08
N LYS A 790 -9.41 -5.58 133.00
CA LYS A 790 -10.25 -5.17 131.86
C LYS A 790 -11.71 -4.98 132.27
N ILE A 791 -12.27 -5.91 133.05
CA ILE A 791 -13.65 -5.84 133.56
C ILE A 791 -13.77 -4.77 134.64
N LYS A 792 -12.77 -4.60 135.52
CA LYS A 792 -12.64 -3.47 136.46
C LYS A 792 -12.59 -2.18 135.68
N LEU A 793 -11.66 -1.95 134.77
CA LEU A 793 -11.60 -0.72 133.97
C LEU A 793 -12.92 -0.46 133.23
N CYS A 794 -13.61 -1.47 132.70
CA CYS A 794 -14.96 -1.31 132.15
C CYS A 794 -16.04 -1.00 133.22
N ALA A 795 -15.91 -1.51 134.44
CA ALA A 795 -16.81 -1.29 135.57
C ALA A 795 -16.47 -0.03 136.38
N GLU A 796 -15.23 0.46 136.34
CA GLU A 796 -14.65 1.65 136.97
C GLU A 796 -14.85 2.85 136.05
N LEU A 797 -14.79 2.68 134.73
CA LEU A 797 -15.29 3.67 133.78
C LEU A 797 -16.79 3.91 134.02
N LYS A 798 -17.57 2.83 134.15
CA LYS A 798 -19.01 2.91 134.48
C LYS A 798 -19.26 3.38 135.93
N GLN A 799 -18.42 3.01 136.89
CA GLN A 799 -18.56 3.41 138.30
C GLN A 799 -18.02 4.82 138.56
N ALA A 800 -17.09 5.37 137.79
CA ALA A 800 -16.72 6.78 137.86
C ALA A 800 -17.82 7.65 137.21
N GLN A 801 -18.48 7.14 136.16
CA GLN A 801 -19.68 7.76 135.59
C GLN A 801 -20.89 7.67 136.54
N ALA A 802 -21.02 6.59 137.33
CA ALA A 802 -22.17 6.33 138.22
C ALA A 802 -21.93 6.57 139.72
N LYS A 803 -20.70 6.85 140.16
CA LYS A 803 -20.33 7.55 141.40
C LYS A 803 -20.11 9.01 141.02
N VAL A 804 -21.19 9.73 140.68
CA VAL A 804 -22.12 10.29 141.68
C VAL A 804 -21.29 10.99 142.76
N ALA A 805 -21.41 12.30 142.91
CA ALA A 805 -22.57 12.95 143.54
C ALA A 805 -22.95 12.40 144.94
N GLN A 806 -22.11 11.53 145.50
CA GLN A 806 -21.96 11.21 146.93
C GLN A 806 -20.81 12.03 147.54
N LEU A 807 -19.90 12.53 146.70
CA LEU A 807 -18.99 13.64 147.05
C LEU A 807 -19.79 14.85 147.56
N ASP A 808 -20.99 15.09 147.00
CA ASP A 808 -21.94 16.11 147.45
C ASP A 808 -22.61 15.77 148.81
N GLY A 809 -22.59 14.50 149.23
CA GLY A 809 -23.44 14.00 150.32
C GLY A 809 -22.79 13.99 151.71
N SER A 810 -21.48 13.75 151.82
CA SER A 810 -20.89 13.31 153.11
C SER A 810 -19.58 13.97 153.54
N GLY A 811 -19.10 15.01 152.85
CA GLY A 811 -18.11 15.94 153.42
C GLY A 811 -18.59 16.63 154.71
N ALA A 812 -19.91 16.59 154.97
CA ALA A 812 -20.58 17.00 156.20
C ALA A 812 -20.69 15.92 157.30
N GLY A 813 -20.22 14.69 157.02
CA GLY A 813 -19.61 13.81 158.02
C GLY A 813 -18.20 14.26 158.41
N ARG A 814 -17.80 15.46 157.96
CA ARG A 814 -17.03 16.51 158.66
C ARG A 814 -16.37 16.04 159.94
N VAL A 815 -15.17 16.60 160.16
CA VAL A 815 -14.69 16.88 161.51
C VAL A 815 -14.38 15.56 162.24
N VAL A 816 -15.37 14.88 162.80
CA VAL A 816 -15.53 14.61 164.23
C VAL A 816 -14.31 13.96 164.88
N GLU A 817 -13.34 14.72 165.40
CA GLU A 817 -13.13 16.18 165.30
C GLU A 817 -11.98 16.54 164.34
N LEU A 818 -10.99 15.67 164.16
CA LEU A 818 -10.04 15.37 165.23
C LEU A 818 -8.63 15.41 164.63
N GLU A 819 -8.35 14.54 163.67
CA GLU A 819 -6.98 14.12 163.40
C GLU A 819 -6.60 14.03 161.92
N ARG A 820 -7.26 14.61 160.89
CA ARG A 820 -7.97 15.90 160.68
C ARG A 820 -7.41 17.19 161.31
N LEU A 821 -6.70 17.15 162.44
CA LEU A 821 -5.78 18.23 162.84
C LEU A 821 -4.32 17.77 162.70
N GLN A 822 -3.96 16.57 163.20
CA GLN A 822 -2.59 16.08 163.07
C GLN A 822 -2.21 15.67 161.64
N GLN A 823 -3.07 14.90 160.94
CA GLN A 823 -2.92 14.65 159.50
C GLN A 823 -2.94 15.96 158.70
N ARG A 824 -3.75 16.94 159.12
CA ARG A 824 -3.93 18.22 158.41
C ARG A 824 -2.74 19.18 158.54
N VAL A 825 -1.84 19.04 159.52
CA VAL A 825 -0.57 19.79 159.51
C VAL A 825 0.33 19.25 158.39
N ARG A 826 0.55 17.93 158.36
CA ARG A 826 1.40 17.28 157.34
C ARG A 826 0.80 17.40 155.94
N ASP A 827 -0.51 17.26 155.82
CA ASP A 827 -1.21 17.48 154.56
C ASP A 827 -1.26 18.96 154.17
N LEU A 828 -1.27 19.95 155.07
CA LEU A 828 -1.14 21.36 154.66
C LEU A 828 0.27 21.70 154.15
N GLU A 829 1.33 21.15 154.76
CA GLU A 829 2.70 21.28 154.25
C GLU A 829 2.81 20.63 152.85
N LEU A 830 2.26 19.42 152.71
CA LEU A 830 2.16 18.74 151.42
C LEU A 830 1.15 19.38 150.46
N GLU A 831 0.13 20.13 150.90
CA GLU A 831 -0.84 20.84 150.06
C GLU A 831 -0.34 22.21 149.64
N VAL A 832 0.60 22.85 150.36
CA VAL A 832 1.34 23.99 149.80
C VAL A 832 2.22 23.51 148.65
N ALA A 833 2.96 22.41 148.83
CA ALA A 833 3.73 21.79 147.75
C ALA A 833 2.83 21.29 146.60
N ARG A 834 1.80 20.49 146.91
CA ARG A 834 0.84 19.93 145.94
C ARG A 834 -0.11 20.99 145.36
N SER A 835 -0.29 22.18 145.93
CA SER A 835 -1.10 23.26 145.32
C SER A 835 -0.25 24.26 144.54
N ALA A 836 1.05 24.38 144.81
CA ALA A 836 1.99 24.95 143.85
C ALA A 836 2.08 24.01 142.63
N GLN A 837 2.36 22.73 142.87
CA GLN A 837 2.37 21.69 141.85
C GLN A 837 1.02 21.56 141.13
N SER A 838 -0.12 21.58 141.83
CA SER A 838 -1.45 21.50 141.20
C SER A 838 -1.85 22.79 140.50
N ARG A 839 -1.38 23.98 140.91
CA ARG A 839 -1.53 25.18 140.06
C ARG A 839 -0.69 25.07 138.81
N GLN A 840 0.52 24.50 138.89
CA GLN A 840 1.40 24.27 137.75
C GLN A 840 0.90 23.15 136.82
N THR A 841 0.29 22.08 137.34
CA THR A 841 -0.35 21.04 136.52
C THR A 841 -1.75 21.43 136.09
N ASN A 842 -2.46 22.33 136.77
CA ASN A 842 -3.73 22.86 136.26
C ASN A 842 -3.49 23.96 135.22
N SER A 843 -2.38 24.72 135.31
CA SER A 843 -1.93 25.56 134.20
C SER A 843 -1.41 24.69 133.06
N SER A 844 -0.58 23.67 133.31
CA SER A 844 -0.14 22.76 132.24
C SER A 844 -1.30 22.00 131.63
N LEU A 845 -2.24 21.42 132.40
CA LEU A 845 -3.43 20.76 131.86
C LEU A 845 -4.39 21.73 131.17
N MET A 846 -4.45 23.01 131.56
CA MET A 846 -5.23 24.03 130.84
C MET A 846 -4.53 24.47 129.56
N GLU A 847 -3.20 24.60 129.54
CA GLU A 847 -2.38 24.87 128.36
C GLU A 847 -2.34 23.68 127.41
N GLU A 848 -2.25 22.45 127.92
CA GLU A 848 -2.37 21.19 127.21
C GLU A 848 -3.78 21.08 126.63
N LEU A 849 -4.84 21.25 127.40
CA LEU A 849 -6.23 21.26 126.92
C LEU A 849 -6.48 22.36 125.88
N ASN A 850 -5.91 23.55 126.07
CA ASN A 850 -6.02 24.63 125.08
C ASN A 850 -5.12 24.36 123.85
N SER A 851 -4.01 23.62 123.99
CA SER A 851 -3.18 23.15 122.89
C SER A 851 -3.84 21.99 122.14
N GLU A 852 -4.60 21.12 122.81
CA GLU A 852 -5.41 20.05 122.22
C GLU A 852 -6.60 20.68 121.50
N ARG A 853 -7.27 21.67 122.08
CA ARG A 853 -8.30 22.46 121.40
C ARG A 853 -7.73 23.23 120.20
N ALA A 854 -6.54 23.83 120.33
CA ALA A 854 -5.88 24.50 119.22
C ALA A 854 -5.43 23.51 118.13
N ARG A 855 -4.92 22.32 118.51
CA ARG A 855 -4.55 21.24 117.59
C ARG A 855 -5.78 20.61 116.92
N MET A 856 -6.90 20.48 117.63
CA MET A 856 -8.19 20.04 117.11
C MET A 856 -8.74 21.06 116.11
N ILE A 857 -8.81 22.35 116.48
CA ILE A 857 -9.24 23.42 115.56
C ILE A 857 -8.28 23.57 114.37
N ALA A 858 -6.98 23.35 114.55
CA ALA A 858 -6.01 23.32 113.45
C ALA A 858 -6.16 22.06 112.58
N ALA A 859 -6.46 20.90 113.17
CA ALA A 859 -6.74 19.66 112.47
C ALA A 859 -8.04 19.78 111.66
N ASP A 860 -9.13 20.30 112.23
CA ASP A 860 -10.39 20.56 111.53
C ASP A 860 -10.20 21.57 110.39
N LYS A 861 -9.49 22.68 110.63
CA LYS A 861 -9.12 23.63 109.56
C LYS A 861 -8.26 22.97 108.47
N LYS A 862 -7.38 22.04 108.84
CA LYS A 862 -6.56 21.26 107.90
C LYS A 862 -7.39 20.19 107.16
N VAL A 863 -8.37 19.56 107.80
CA VAL A 863 -9.31 18.62 107.17
C VAL A 863 -10.23 19.35 106.20
N VAL A 864 -10.79 20.50 106.57
CA VAL A 864 -11.58 21.36 105.66
C VAL A 864 -10.71 21.88 104.51
N GLY A 865 -9.46 22.29 104.81
CA GLY A 865 -8.49 22.70 103.80
C GLY A 865 -8.15 21.58 102.81
N LEU A 866 -7.88 20.36 103.30
CA LEU A 866 -7.62 19.17 102.48
C LEU A 866 -8.86 18.72 101.71
N GLN A 867 -10.07 18.80 102.29
CA GLN A 867 -11.32 18.53 101.59
C GLN A 867 -11.57 19.55 100.47
N GLN A 868 -11.25 20.83 100.67
CA GLN A 868 -11.36 21.84 99.63
C GLN A 868 -10.28 21.65 98.55
N GLN A 869 -9.04 21.30 98.93
CA GLN A 869 -7.98 20.94 97.99
C GLN A 869 -8.34 19.70 97.17
N LEU A 870 -8.96 18.69 97.78
CA LEU A 870 -9.46 17.49 97.10
C LEU A 870 -10.61 17.82 96.14
N LYS A 871 -11.57 18.67 96.53
CA LYS A 871 -12.63 19.16 95.65
C LYS A 871 -12.07 19.97 94.47
N ASN A 872 -11.10 20.86 94.73
CA ASN A 872 -10.45 21.67 93.71
C ASN A 872 -9.67 20.80 92.73
N THR A 873 -8.86 19.85 93.21
CA THR A 873 -8.08 18.94 92.36
C THR A 873 -8.95 17.95 91.58
N LEU A 874 -10.04 17.44 92.15
CA LEU A 874 -11.03 16.64 91.41
C LEU A 874 -11.77 17.47 90.35
N HIS A 875 -12.03 18.75 90.61
CA HIS A 875 -12.62 19.64 89.61
C HIS A 875 -11.63 19.98 88.49
N GLN A 876 -10.38 20.29 88.84
CA GLN A 876 -9.29 20.50 87.88
C GLN A 876 -9.04 19.27 87.03
N LEU A 877 -8.98 18.07 87.63
CA LEU A 877 -8.85 16.81 86.91
C LEU A 877 -9.97 16.65 85.87
N ARG A 878 -11.24 16.88 86.24
CA ARG A 878 -12.38 16.83 85.29
C ARG A 878 -12.31 17.90 84.20
N LEU A 879 -11.75 19.07 84.48
CA LEU A 879 -11.53 20.10 83.47
C LEU A 879 -10.38 19.71 82.52
N GLU A 880 -9.30 19.10 83.01
CA GLU A 880 -8.23 18.58 82.17
C GLU A 880 -8.63 17.31 81.41
N GLU A 881 -9.49 16.44 81.96
CA GLU A 881 -10.11 15.32 81.26
C GLU A 881 -11.00 15.82 80.10
N ALA A 882 -11.81 16.85 80.34
CA ALA A 882 -12.60 17.50 79.29
C ALA A 882 -11.71 18.15 78.22
N ARG A 883 -10.68 18.92 78.62
CA ARG A 883 -9.69 19.52 77.71
C ARG A 883 -8.91 18.48 76.93
N ALA A 884 -8.52 17.36 77.53
CA ALA A 884 -7.86 16.24 76.88
C ALA A 884 -8.79 15.55 75.87
N GLY A 885 -10.08 15.43 76.18
CA GLY A 885 -11.10 14.95 75.25
C GLY A 885 -11.33 15.89 74.06
N GLU A 886 -11.41 17.20 74.32
CA GLU A 886 -11.57 18.25 73.29
C GLU A 886 -10.33 18.39 72.41
N THR A 887 -9.13 18.41 72.98
CA THR A 887 -7.86 18.41 72.22
C THR A 887 -7.70 17.12 71.42
N SER A 888 -7.91 15.95 72.03
CA SER A 888 -7.90 14.67 71.28
C SER A 888 -8.93 14.63 70.15
N LYS A 889 -10.04 15.37 70.28
CA LYS A 889 -11.01 15.55 69.18
C LYS A 889 -10.48 16.51 68.13
N LEU A 890 -10.05 17.72 68.50
CA LEU A 890 -9.49 18.70 67.55
C LEU A 890 -8.25 18.16 66.81
N GLU A 891 -7.44 17.32 67.45
CA GLU A 891 -6.35 16.59 66.80
C GLU A 891 -6.83 15.50 65.84
N ARG A 892 -7.99 14.86 66.07
CA ARG A 892 -8.61 13.96 65.10
C ARG A 892 -9.19 14.76 63.94
N ASP A 893 -10.02 15.75 64.23
CA ASP A 893 -10.62 16.66 63.25
C ASP A 893 -9.53 17.34 62.37
N THR A 894 -8.34 17.66 62.91
CA THR A 894 -7.21 18.23 62.14
C THR A 894 -6.35 17.19 61.41
N ARG A 895 -6.19 15.96 61.91
CA ARG A 895 -5.63 14.84 61.13
C ARG A 895 -6.52 14.53 59.94
N ASP A 896 -7.81 14.33 60.17
CA ASP A 896 -8.80 14.03 59.13
C ASP A 896 -8.84 15.13 58.07
N MET A 897 -8.78 16.41 58.46
CA MET A 897 -8.69 17.53 57.50
C MET A 897 -7.34 17.62 56.79
N SER A 898 -6.22 17.28 57.45
CA SER A 898 -4.90 17.18 56.82
C SER A 898 -4.87 16.06 55.77
N ASP A 899 -5.43 14.90 56.10
CA ASP A 899 -5.47 13.71 55.24
C ASP A 899 -6.40 13.95 54.05
N ASN A 900 -7.57 14.57 54.26
CA ASN A 900 -8.44 15.06 53.19
C ASN A 900 -7.73 16.08 52.28
N LEU A 901 -6.98 17.04 52.84
CA LEU A 901 -6.16 17.97 52.04
C LEU A 901 -5.03 17.25 51.29
N SER A 902 -4.46 16.18 51.83
CA SER A 902 -3.46 15.36 51.14
C SER A 902 -4.08 14.58 49.97
N ALA A 903 -5.28 14.00 50.17
CA ALA A 903 -6.02 13.28 49.13
C ALA A 903 -6.49 14.22 48.01
N LEU A 904 -6.93 15.44 48.34
CA LEU A 904 -7.27 16.47 47.36
C LEU A 904 -6.04 16.95 46.58
N ARG A 905 -4.87 17.08 47.22
CA ARG A 905 -3.59 17.37 46.54
C ARG A 905 -3.16 16.23 45.61
N ALA A 906 -3.31 14.99 46.05
CA ALA A 906 -3.01 13.80 45.23
C ALA A 906 -3.92 13.73 44.00
N ARG A 907 -5.24 13.88 44.17
CA ARG A 907 -6.21 13.96 43.06
C ARG A 907 -5.91 15.11 42.11
N LEU A 908 -5.57 16.30 42.61
CA LEU A 908 -5.19 17.43 41.77
C LEU A 908 -3.90 17.18 40.97
N GLN A 909 -2.92 16.46 41.54
CA GLN A 909 -1.72 16.05 40.82
C GLN A 909 -2.03 14.96 39.78
N GLU A 910 -2.91 14.01 40.09
CA GLU A 910 -3.38 12.98 39.19
C GLU A 910 -4.14 13.60 38.00
N GLU A 911 -5.10 14.50 38.26
CA GLU A 911 -5.79 15.28 37.22
C GLU A 911 -4.81 16.09 36.36
N GLN A 912 -3.77 16.69 36.95
CA GLN A 912 -2.74 17.40 36.17
C GLN A 912 -1.89 16.47 35.31
N LEU A 913 -1.67 15.21 35.73
CA LEU A 913 -0.98 14.20 34.94
C LEU A 913 -1.88 13.64 33.83
N GLN A 914 -3.17 13.43 34.10
CA GLN A 914 -4.18 13.02 33.13
C GLN A 914 -4.39 14.12 32.07
N ARG A 915 -4.54 15.40 32.47
CA ARG A 915 -4.62 16.53 31.54
C ARG A 915 -3.37 16.62 30.66
N LYS A 916 -2.16 16.51 31.21
CA LYS A 916 -0.90 16.48 30.43
C LYS A 916 -0.79 15.28 29.48
N LEU A 917 -1.40 14.15 29.83
CA LEU A 917 -1.47 12.99 28.93
C LEU A 917 -2.47 13.23 27.79
N LEU A 918 -3.62 13.85 28.07
CA LEU A 918 -4.62 14.24 27.06
C LEU A 918 -4.10 15.36 26.15
N GLU A 919 -3.40 16.37 26.69
CA GLU A 919 -2.67 17.40 25.95
C GLU A 919 -1.65 16.78 24.99
N GLN A 920 -0.86 15.78 25.45
CA GLN A 920 0.07 15.04 24.60
C GLN A 920 -0.64 14.20 23.53
N LYS A 921 -1.80 13.61 23.84
CA LYS A 921 -2.59 12.86 22.85
C LYS A 921 -3.24 13.78 21.82
N ASP A 922 -3.69 14.96 22.21
CA ASP A 922 -4.17 15.98 21.27
C ASP A 922 -3.03 16.56 20.42
N GLU A 923 -1.84 16.81 20.99
CA GLU A 923 -0.63 17.14 20.21
C GLU A 923 -0.32 16.06 19.14
N GLU A 924 -0.33 14.78 19.52
CA GLU A 924 -0.10 13.65 18.62
C GLU A 924 -1.17 13.55 17.53
N LEU A 925 -2.46 13.65 17.89
CA LEU A 925 -3.58 13.61 16.95
C LEU A 925 -3.57 14.82 16.01
N GLN A 926 -3.29 16.02 16.51
CA GLN A 926 -3.11 17.20 15.68
C GLN A 926 -1.92 17.04 14.72
N GLN A 927 -0.82 16.44 15.13
CA GLN A 927 0.31 16.14 14.23
C GLN A 927 -0.08 15.12 13.15
N GLN A 928 -0.84 14.08 13.50
CA GLN A 928 -1.38 13.12 12.53
C GLN A 928 -2.33 13.80 11.53
N VAL A 929 -3.28 14.63 11.99
CA VAL A 929 -4.20 15.40 11.13
C VAL A 929 -3.44 16.38 10.22
N ARG A 930 -2.39 17.03 10.71
CA ARG A 930 -1.50 17.88 9.88
C ARG A 930 -0.77 17.04 8.83
N SER A 931 -0.25 15.85 9.19
CA SER A 931 0.40 14.93 8.24
C SER A 931 -0.57 14.43 7.16
N LEU A 932 -1.79 14.05 7.56
CA LEU A 932 -2.85 13.62 6.64
C LEU A 932 -3.26 14.75 5.68
N ARG A 933 -3.48 15.98 6.18
CA ARG A 933 -3.75 17.16 5.33
C ARG A 933 -2.61 17.48 4.37
N VAL A 934 -1.35 17.26 4.75
CA VAL A 934 -0.21 17.41 3.84
C VAL A 934 -0.23 16.32 2.76
N LYS A 935 -0.51 15.06 3.12
CA LYS A 935 -0.67 13.95 2.15
C LYS A 935 -1.84 14.19 1.19
N GLU A 936 -2.99 14.60 1.70
CA GLU A 936 -4.17 15.02 0.94
C GLU A 936 -3.84 16.17 -0.03
N ALA A 937 -3.10 17.19 0.44
CA ALA A 937 -2.63 18.29 -0.40
C ALA A 937 -1.60 17.86 -1.46
N THR A 938 -0.82 16.79 -1.23
CA THR A 938 0.05 16.22 -2.29
C THR A 938 -0.74 15.35 -3.27
N LEU A 939 -1.70 14.55 -2.80
CA LEU A 939 -2.55 13.72 -3.68
C LEU A 939 -3.45 14.57 -4.58
N THR A 940 -4.02 15.66 -4.06
CA THR A 940 -4.82 16.60 -4.87
C THR A 940 -3.98 17.33 -5.92
N ARG A 941 -2.74 17.74 -5.60
CA ARG A 941 -1.79 18.25 -6.61
C ARG A 941 -1.47 17.21 -7.67
N ASN A 942 -1.05 16.00 -7.27
CA ASN A 942 -0.73 14.92 -8.20
C ASN A 942 -1.93 14.58 -9.11
N ASN A 943 -3.15 14.54 -8.57
CA ASN A 943 -4.36 14.34 -9.36
C ASN A 943 -4.62 15.49 -10.33
N SER A 944 -4.39 16.75 -9.94
CA SER A 944 -4.49 17.89 -10.87
C SER A 944 -3.43 17.85 -11.98
N GLU A 945 -2.18 17.47 -11.67
CA GLU A 945 -1.13 17.27 -12.67
C GLU A 945 -1.47 16.14 -13.64
N MET A 946 -1.99 15.02 -13.14
CA MET A 946 -2.41 13.91 -14.00
C MET A 946 -3.64 14.26 -14.84
N SER A 947 -4.57 15.04 -14.31
CA SER A 947 -5.71 15.58 -15.08
C SER A 947 -5.24 16.50 -16.20
N HIS A 948 -4.29 17.41 -15.93
CA HIS A 948 -3.71 18.28 -16.95
C HIS A 948 -2.92 17.49 -18.01
N ARG A 949 -2.10 16.51 -17.61
CA ARG A 949 -1.42 15.59 -18.56
C ARG A 949 -2.40 14.82 -19.44
N THR A 950 -3.56 14.45 -18.89
CA THR A 950 -4.62 13.79 -19.67
C THR A 950 -5.20 14.75 -20.71
N GLN A 951 -5.54 15.99 -20.31
CA GLN A 951 -6.02 17.04 -21.22
C GLN A 951 -4.99 17.44 -22.30
N GLU A 952 -3.69 17.45 -21.97
CA GLU A 952 -2.59 17.65 -22.93
C GLU A 952 -2.47 16.51 -23.96
N LEU A 953 -2.84 15.28 -23.59
CA LEU A 953 -2.88 14.13 -24.50
C LEU A 953 -4.16 14.11 -25.34
N GLU A 954 -5.32 14.42 -24.75
CA GLU A 954 -6.61 14.56 -25.44
C GLU A 954 -6.56 15.64 -26.51
N THR A 955 -6.03 16.83 -26.19
CA THR A 955 -5.86 17.93 -27.16
C THR A 955 -4.86 17.58 -28.26
N ARG A 956 -3.77 16.87 -27.96
CA ARG A 956 -2.84 16.34 -28.99
C ARG A 956 -3.50 15.31 -29.90
N LEU A 957 -4.31 14.40 -29.37
CA LEU A 957 -5.07 13.44 -30.16
C LEU A 957 -6.07 14.16 -31.08
N GLN A 958 -6.80 15.15 -30.56
CA GLN A 958 -7.75 15.95 -31.35
C GLN A 958 -7.06 16.71 -32.50
N VAL A 959 -5.85 17.23 -32.29
CA VAL A 959 -5.03 17.85 -33.36
C VAL A 959 -4.65 16.80 -34.41
N LEU A 960 -4.08 15.66 -34.00
CA LEU A 960 -3.69 14.58 -34.91
C LEU A 960 -4.88 13.99 -35.70
N GLU A 961 -6.07 13.90 -35.10
CA GLU A 961 -7.30 13.52 -35.79
C GLU A 961 -7.76 14.56 -36.80
N SER A 962 -7.56 15.86 -36.50
CA SER A 962 -7.85 16.93 -37.46
C SER A 962 -6.89 16.90 -38.67
N GLU A 963 -5.59 16.70 -38.45
CA GLU A 963 -4.56 16.54 -39.48
C GLU A 963 -4.78 15.27 -40.33
N LEU A 964 -5.16 14.17 -39.70
CA LEU A 964 -5.55 12.94 -40.39
C LEU A 964 -6.76 13.17 -41.30
N ASN A 965 -7.71 13.99 -40.87
CA ASN A 965 -8.92 14.28 -41.63
C ASN A 965 -8.69 15.30 -42.76
N THR A 966 -7.81 16.30 -42.60
CA THR A 966 -7.41 17.17 -43.73
C THR A 966 -6.63 16.38 -44.77
N ALA A 967 -5.65 15.56 -44.37
CA ALA A 967 -4.91 14.69 -45.28
C ALA A 967 -5.81 13.69 -46.04
N ARG A 968 -6.88 13.18 -45.39
CA ARG A 968 -7.91 12.38 -46.06
C ARG A 968 -8.73 13.18 -47.09
N GLU A 969 -9.02 14.45 -46.82
CA GLU A 969 -9.77 15.31 -47.76
C GLU A 969 -8.90 15.74 -48.95
N GLU A 970 -7.62 15.99 -48.72
CA GLU A 970 -6.60 16.20 -49.76
C GLU A 970 -6.40 14.95 -50.64
N GLN A 971 -6.34 13.76 -50.03
CA GLN A 971 -6.31 12.51 -50.80
C GLN A 971 -7.58 12.32 -51.65
N ARG A 972 -8.76 12.70 -51.13
CA ARG A 972 -10.03 12.67 -51.89
C ARG A 972 -10.05 13.69 -53.03
N SER A 973 -9.51 14.90 -52.85
CA SER A 973 -9.47 15.91 -53.91
C SER A 973 -8.44 15.56 -54.98
N SER A 974 -7.27 15.06 -54.59
CA SER A 974 -6.25 14.48 -55.47
C SER A 974 -6.81 13.34 -56.31
N GLN A 975 -7.47 12.35 -55.69
CA GLN A 975 -8.08 11.23 -56.41
C GLN A 975 -9.16 11.69 -57.41
N LYS A 976 -10.01 12.65 -57.04
CA LYS A 976 -10.99 13.25 -57.97
C LYS A 976 -10.28 13.91 -59.15
N SER A 977 -9.19 14.65 -58.91
CA SER A 977 -8.41 15.28 -59.97
C SER A 977 -7.75 14.26 -60.90
N CYS A 978 -7.25 13.13 -60.36
CA CYS A 978 -6.72 12.03 -61.17
C CYS A 978 -7.80 11.44 -62.08
N HIS A 979 -8.99 11.12 -61.57
CA HIS A 979 -10.09 10.60 -62.39
C HIS A 979 -10.55 11.60 -63.47
N MET A 980 -10.58 12.90 -63.19
CA MET A 980 -10.87 13.92 -64.22
C MET A 980 -9.81 13.94 -65.34
N LEU A 981 -8.54 13.70 -65.02
CA LEU A 981 -7.46 13.61 -66.01
C LEU A 981 -7.50 12.28 -66.80
N GLU A 982 -7.92 11.18 -66.18
CA GLU A 982 -8.17 9.90 -66.84
C GLU A 982 -9.32 10.01 -67.86
N GLU A 983 -10.45 10.64 -67.49
CA GLU A 983 -11.57 10.91 -68.41
C GLU A 983 -11.14 11.81 -69.59
N GLN A 984 -10.36 12.86 -69.32
CA GLN A 984 -9.82 13.72 -70.38
C GLN A 984 -8.88 12.95 -71.33
N LEU A 985 -7.99 12.12 -70.80
CA LEU A 985 -7.09 11.29 -71.59
C LEU A 985 -7.86 10.31 -72.48
N LEU A 986 -8.86 9.62 -71.95
CA LEU A 986 -9.73 8.72 -72.71
C LEU A 986 -10.49 9.46 -73.83
N SER A 987 -11.00 10.67 -73.54
CA SER A 987 -11.69 11.49 -74.55
C SER A 987 -10.77 11.89 -75.70
N SER A 988 -9.51 12.21 -75.40
CA SER A 988 -8.48 12.57 -76.38
C SER A 988 -7.99 11.36 -77.19
N GLN A 989 -7.89 10.18 -76.55
CA GLN A 989 -7.59 8.93 -77.24
C GLN A 989 -8.67 8.60 -78.28
N HIS A 990 -9.95 8.64 -77.91
CA HIS A 990 -11.04 8.42 -78.87
C HIS A 990 -11.08 9.46 -79.99
N GLU A 991 -10.73 10.72 -79.73
CA GLU A 991 -10.59 11.72 -80.80
C GLU A 991 -9.43 11.40 -81.75
N SER A 992 -8.29 10.94 -81.24
CA SER A 992 -7.17 10.46 -82.06
C SER A 992 -7.56 9.25 -82.91
N GLU A 993 -8.31 8.29 -82.35
CA GLU A 993 -8.83 7.13 -83.08
C GLU A 993 -9.73 7.54 -84.24
N ARG A 994 -10.70 8.45 -84.02
CA ARG A 994 -11.54 9.02 -85.09
C ARG A 994 -10.72 9.66 -86.21
N LEU A 995 -9.75 10.50 -85.86
CA LEU A 995 -8.88 11.17 -86.84
C LEU A 995 -8.01 10.18 -87.63
N GLN A 996 -7.60 9.06 -87.03
CA GLN A 996 -6.93 7.98 -87.75
C GLN A 996 -7.87 7.24 -88.71
N GLU A 997 -9.16 7.08 -88.39
CA GLU A 997 -10.16 6.50 -89.30
C GLU A 997 -10.47 7.43 -90.48
N GLU A 998 -10.64 8.73 -90.23
CA GLU A 998 -10.79 9.74 -91.29
C GLU A 998 -9.56 9.74 -92.23
N LEU A 999 -8.34 9.69 -91.68
CA LEU A 999 -7.12 9.61 -92.49
C LEU A 999 -7.07 8.33 -93.34
N LYS A 1000 -7.46 7.17 -92.79
CA LYS A 1000 -7.56 5.91 -93.55
C LYS A 1000 -8.55 6.04 -94.71
N LEU A 1001 -9.69 6.69 -94.50
CA LEU A 1001 -10.70 6.94 -95.54
C LEU A 1001 -10.18 7.90 -96.63
N VAL A 1002 -9.48 8.99 -96.27
CA VAL A 1002 -8.88 9.92 -97.24
C VAL A 1002 -7.80 9.24 -98.09
N VAL A 1003 -6.97 8.38 -97.49
CA VAL A 1003 -5.99 7.58 -98.23
C VAL A 1003 -6.67 6.64 -99.23
N GLN A 1004 -7.74 5.94 -98.83
CA GLN A 1004 -8.52 5.11 -99.75
C GLN A 1004 -9.13 5.92 -100.91
N GLN A 1005 -9.65 7.13 -100.64
CA GLN A 1005 -10.19 8.01 -101.67
C GLN A 1005 -9.12 8.45 -102.68
N LEU A 1006 -7.93 8.86 -102.21
CA LEU A 1006 -6.76 9.16 -103.05
C LEU A 1006 -6.42 7.98 -103.96
N ASP A 1007 -6.39 6.77 -103.40
CA ASP A 1007 -6.10 5.54 -104.13
C ASP A 1007 -7.11 5.28 -105.27
N THR A 1008 -8.41 5.50 -105.04
CA THR A 1008 -9.42 5.40 -106.12
C THR A 1008 -9.22 6.46 -107.21
N ASN A 1009 -8.76 7.67 -106.85
CA ASN A 1009 -8.52 8.74 -107.81
C ASN A 1009 -7.25 8.50 -108.65
N ILE A 1010 -6.19 7.95 -108.06
CA ILE A 1010 -4.99 7.50 -108.78
C ILE A 1010 -5.35 6.40 -109.79
N ARG A 1011 -6.16 5.40 -109.38
CA ARG A 1011 -6.65 4.34 -110.27
C ARG A 1011 -7.46 4.91 -111.44
N ARG A 1012 -8.40 5.83 -111.19
CA ARG A 1012 -9.18 6.55 -112.22
C ARG A 1012 -8.31 7.37 -113.18
N HIS A 1013 -7.26 8.03 -112.70
CA HIS A 1013 -6.33 8.78 -113.55
C HIS A 1013 -5.56 7.84 -114.48
N ASN A 1014 -5.00 6.76 -113.94
CA ASN A 1014 -4.23 5.77 -114.71
C ASN A 1014 -5.09 5.08 -115.78
N GLU A 1015 -6.36 4.80 -115.48
CA GLU A 1015 -7.30 4.26 -116.45
C GLU A 1015 -7.54 5.23 -117.61
N LYS A 1016 -7.86 6.51 -117.32
CA LYS A 1016 -8.00 7.56 -118.34
C LYS A 1016 -6.73 7.68 -119.20
N GLN A 1017 -5.56 7.66 -118.58
CA GLN A 1017 -4.27 7.71 -119.29
C GLN A 1017 -4.10 6.51 -120.25
N SER A 1018 -4.50 5.30 -119.83
CA SER A 1018 -4.50 4.10 -120.68
C SER A 1018 -5.49 4.20 -121.85
N GLN A 1019 -6.69 4.75 -121.61
CA GLN A 1019 -7.68 5.03 -122.66
C GLN A 1019 -7.13 6.04 -123.68
N HIS A 1020 -6.47 7.13 -123.23
CA HIS A 1020 -5.83 8.10 -124.12
C HIS A 1020 -4.68 7.49 -124.95
N LYS A 1021 -3.77 6.72 -124.31
CA LYS A 1021 -2.72 5.95 -125.01
C LYS A 1021 -3.31 5.03 -126.08
N THR A 1022 -4.46 4.41 -125.81
CA THR A 1022 -5.14 3.50 -126.76
C THR A 1022 -5.83 4.25 -127.90
N LYS A 1023 -6.46 5.40 -127.65
CA LYS A 1023 -7.00 6.29 -128.69
C LYS A 1023 -5.89 6.78 -129.63
N LEU A 1024 -4.74 7.18 -129.08
CA LEU A 1024 -3.57 7.62 -129.87
C LEU A 1024 -3.01 6.51 -130.77
N ARG A 1025 -2.89 5.27 -130.27
CA ARG A 1025 -2.48 4.10 -131.08
C ARG A 1025 -3.42 3.88 -132.28
N ARG A 1026 -4.75 3.95 -132.06
CA ARG A 1026 -5.75 3.81 -133.14
C ARG A 1026 -5.62 4.92 -134.18
N ALA A 1027 -5.44 6.18 -133.76
CA ALA A 1027 -5.21 7.31 -134.67
C ALA A 1027 -3.95 7.12 -135.53
N LYS A 1028 -2.82 6.71 -134.92
CA LYS A 1028 -1.59 6.39 -135.66
C LYS A 1028 -1.79 5.25 -136.66
N GLN A 1029 -2.52 4.20 -136.28
CA GLN A 1029 -2.81 3.07 -137.18
C GLN A 1029 -3.67 3.48 -138.39
N ILE A 1030 -4.66 4.37 -138.20
CA ILE A 1030 -5.46 4.91 -139.31
C ILE A 1030 -4.58 5.76 -140.24
N PHE A 1031 -3.76 6.66 -139.68
CA PHE A 1031 -2.87 7.52 -140.47
C PHE A 1031 -1.85 6.71 -141.30
N MET A 1032 -1.28 5.64 -140.72
CA MET A 1032 -0.40 4.72 -141.47
C MET A 1032 -1.13 4.05 -142.64
N LYS A 1033 -2.38 3.61 -142.46
CA LYS A 1033 -3.18 3.04 -143.57
C LYS A 1033 -3.40 4.06 -144.69
N THR A 1034 -3.78 5.29 -144.36
CA THR A 1034 -3.99 6.34 -145.38
C THR A 1034 -2.70 6.70 -146.11
N VAL A 1035 -1.55 6.76 -145.40
CA VAL A 1035 -0.25 6.96 -146.05
C VAL A 1035 0.05 5.84 -147.04
N THR A 1036 -0.09 4.56 -146.66
CA THR A 1036 0.15 3.44 -147.58
C THR A 1036 -0.79 3.44 -148.79
N GLN A 1037 -2.03 3.92 -148.65
CA GLN A 1037 -2.96 4.09 -149.77
C GLN A 1037 -2.54 5.22 -150.72
N HIS A 1038 -1.99 6.31 -150.20
CA HIS A 1038 -1.43 7.39 -151.00
C HIS A 1038 -0.15 6.96 -151.73
N GLU A 1039 0.75 6.22 -151.07
CA GLU A 1039 1.97 5.65 -151.69
C GLU A 1039 1.62 4.77 -152.90
N HIS A 1040 0.66 3.85 -152.77
CA HIS A 1040 0.18 3.03 -153.89
C HIS A 1040 -0.43 3.87 -155.03
N ARG A 1041 -1.12 4.97 -154.72
CA ARG A 1041 -1.70 5.84 -155.74
C ARG A 1041 -0.68 6.73 -156.43
N ILE A 1042 0.36 7.19 -155.72
CA ILE A 1042 1.51 7.88 -156.31
C ILE A 1042 2.21 6.93 -157.28
N GLN A 1043 2.51 5.70 -156.86
CA GLN A 1043 3.21 4.74 -157.70
C GLN A 1043 2.40 4.29 -158.93
N GLN A 1044 1.06 4.30 -158.89
CA GLN A 1044 0.25 4.18 -160.11
C GLN A 1044 0.48 5.36 -161.07
N LEU A 1045 0.41 6.60 -160.57
CA LEU A 1045 0.59 7.81 -161.38
C LEU A 1045 2.00 7.92 -161.98
N GLU A 1046 3.02 7.45 -161.27
CA GLU A 1046 4.40 7.36 -161.78
C GLU A 1046 4.51 6.39 -162.97
N ASN A 1047 3.85 5.23 -162.90
CA ASN A 1047 3.80 4.27 -164.00
C ASN A 1047 3.03 4.82 -165.22
N ASP A 1048 1.87 5.47 -164.99
CA ASP A 1048 1.07 6.11 -166.04
C ASP A 1048 1.90 7.20 -166.78
N LEU A 1049 2.66 8.00 -166.02
CA LEU A 1049 3.49 9.10 -166.54
C LEU A 1049 4.71 8.58 -167.32
N ALA A 1050 5.36 7.51 -166.84
CA ALA A 1050 6.44 6.84 -167.58
C ALA A 1050 5.95 6.27 -168.93
N LEU A 1051 4.75 5.66 -168.95
CA LEU A 1051 4.16 5.12 -170.18
C LEU A 1051 3.78 6.24 -171.17
N ALA A 1052 3.21 7.34 -170.69
CA ALA A 1052 2.94 8.53 -171.51
C ALA A 1052 4.23 9.14 -172.10
N THR A 1053 5.32 9.15 -171.33
CA THR A 1053 6.63 9.66 -171.79
C THR A 1053 7.18 8.81 -172.95
N SER A 1054 7.14 7.48 -172.83
CA SER A 1054 7.59 6.57 -173.91
C SER A 1054 6.74 6.65 -175.18
N LEU A 1055 5.45 7.00 -175.08
CA LEU A 1055 4.61 7.27 -176.25
C LEU A 1055 5.02 8.58 -176.95
N SER A 1056 5.33 9.64 -176.21
CA SER A 1056 5.80 10.91 -176.77
C SER A 1056 7.19 10.80 -177.41
N GLU A 1057 8.07 9.92 -176.91
CA GLU A 1057 9.35 9.62 -177.57
C GLU A 1057 9.14 8.98 -178.95
N LYS A 1058 8.26 7.98 -179.05
CA LYS A 1058 7.90 7.35 -180.34
C LYS A 1058 7.27 8.34 -181.32
N GLU A 1059 6.43 9.26 -180.84
CA GLU A 1059 5.87 10.34 -181.67
C GLU A 1059 6.97 11.25 -182.25
N LYS A 1060 7.94 11.65 -181.43
CA LYS A 1060 9.12 12.43 -181.88
C LYS A 1060 9.99 11.66 -182.88
N ASP A 1061 10.07 10.34 -182.76
CA ASP A 1061 10.81 9.49 -183.69
C ASP A 1061 10.12 9.46 -185.07
N TRP A 1062 8.80 9.27 -185.10
CA TRP A 1062 8.00 9.37 -186.32
C TRP A 1062 8.12 10.75 -187.00
N ILE A 1063 8.08 11.83 -186.23
CA ILE A 1063 8.24 13.19 -186.76
C ILE A 1063 9.61 13.34 -187.45
N ARG A 1064 10.70 12.82 -186.87
CA ARG A 1064 12.04 12.92 -187.49
C ARG A 1064 12.11 12.17 -188.83
N THR A 1065 11.60 10.95 -188.90
CA THR A 1065 11.57 10.19 -190.16
C THR A 1065 10.79 10.91 -191.26
N VAL A 1066 9.65 11.54 -190.93
CA VAL A 1066 8.84 12.30 -191.90
C VAL A 1066 9.54 13.59 -192.34
N THR A 1067 10.33 14.25 -191.47
CA THR A 1067 11.13 15.41 -191.89
C THR A 1067 12.29 15.03 -192.83
N GLU A 1068 12.95 13.90 -192.59
CA GLU A 1068 14.11 13.45 -193.38
C GLU A 1068 13.71 13.10 -194.83
N GLU A 1069 12.58 12.42 -195.06
CA GLU A 1069 12.05 12.17 -196.41
C GLU A 1069 11.63 13.46 -197.13
N ASN A 1070 11.06 14.43 -196.41
CA ASN A 1070 10.58 15.68 -196.98
C ASN A 1070 11.73 16.58 -197.45
N ASP A 1071 12.85 16.63 -196.71
CA ASP A 1071 14.06 17.32 -197.14
C ASP A 1071 14.71 16.67 -198.37
N GLN A 1072 14.63 15.34 -198.52
CA GLN A 1072 15.10 14.64 -199.72
C GLN A 1072 14.27 15.00 -200.97
N LEU A 1073 12.93 14.99 -200.86
CA LEU A 1073 12.03 15.45 -201.93
C LEU A 1073 12.25 16.93 -202.29
N LEU A 1074 12.60 17.77 -201.30
CA LEU A 1074 12.97 19.17 -201.51
C LEU A 1074 14.34 19.36 -202.19
N LEU A 1075 15.24 18.38 -202.15
CA LEU A 1075 16.51 18.39 -202.89
C LEU A 1075 16.28 17.97 -204.36
N GLU A 1076 15.59 16.86 -204.60
CA GLU A 1076 15.26 16.39 -205.96
C GLU A 1076 14.55 17.46 -206.79
N ARG A 1077 13.59 18.17 -206.16
CA ARG A 1077 12.88 19.30 -206.77
C ARG A 1077 13.81 20.44 -207.22
N ARG A 1078 14.90 20.71 -206.49
CA ARG A 1078 15.86 21.77 -206.84
C ARG A 1078 16.71 21.37 -208.04
N GLU A 1079 17.21 20.13 -208.08
CA GLU A 1079 17.98 19.63 -209.23
C GLU A 1079 17.17 19.65 -210.53
N LEU A 1080 15.89 19.24 -210.47
CA LEU A 1080 15.01 19.25 -211.63
C LEU A 1080 14.76 20.66 -212.16
N LEU A 1081 14.63 21.67 -211.29
CA LEU A 1081 14.48 23.07 -211.70
C LEU A 1081 15.75 23.61 -212.37
N GLN A 1082 16.94 23.31 -211.84
CA GLN A 1082 18.20 23.77 -212.43
C GLN A 1082 18.39 23.24 -213.87
N ARG A 1083 18.11 21.95 -214.10
CA ARG A 1083 18.20 21.33 -215.45
C ARG A 1083 17.28 21.98 -216.48
N ILE A 1084 16.17 22.58 -216.06
CA ILE A 1084 15.25 23.31 -216.94
C ILE A 1084 15.85 24.66 -217.34
N SER A 1085 16.34 25.44 -216.38
CA SER A 1085 16.94 26.76 -216.66
C SER A 1085 18.17 26.68 -217.58
N GLU A 1086 19.02 25.67 -217.40
CA GLU A 1086 20.20 25.44 -218.26
C GLU A 1086 19.80 25.16 -219.73
N ALA A 1087 18.65 24.54 -219.98
CA ALA A 1087 18.13 24.30 -221.33
C ALA A 1087 17.55 25.58 -221.98
N GLU A 1088 16.92 26.45 -221.19
CA GLU A 1088 16.32 27.70 -221.67
C GLU A 1088 17.38 28.71 -222.15
N GLU A 1089 18.52 28.84 -221.45
CA GLU A 1089 19.61 29.74 -221.86
C GLU A 1089 20.24 29.31 -223.20
N MET A 1090 20.41 28.01 -223.41
CA MET A 1090 20.96 27.44 -224.64
C MET A 1090 20.08 27.76 -225.86
N GLY A 1091 18.76 27.64 -225.72
CA GLY A 1091 17.81 28.02 -226.78
C GLY A 1091 17.84 29.51 -227.13
N ASN A 1092 17.90 30.38 -226.11
CA ASN A 1092 17.92 31.83 -226.28
C ASN A 1092 19.17 32.34 -227.04
N ASN A 1093 20.31 31.67 -226.88
CA ASN A 1093 21.54 32.05 -227.59
C ASN A 1093 21.50 31.71 -229.09
N GLY A 1094 20.91 30.58 -229.47
CA GLY A 1094 20.72 30.21 -230.89
C GLY A 1094 19.87 31.22 -231.68
N LEU A 1095 18.82 31.76 -231.05
CA LEU A 1095 17.90 32.74 -231.66
C LEU A 1095 18.60 34.07 -232.02
N ARG A 1096 19.58 34.49 -231.22
CA ARG A 1096 20.39 35.71 -231.44
C ARG A 1096 21.34 35.56 -232.63
N THR A 1097 21.93 34.37 -232.83
CA THR A 1097 22.75 34.07 -234.01
C THR A 1097 21.92 34.03 -235.31
N ALA A 1098 20.74 33.38 -235.29
CA ALA A 1098 19.89 33.26 -236.47
C ALA A 1098 19.41 34.63 -237.01
N THR A 1099 18.96 35.51 -236.12
CA THR A 1099 18.51 36.87 -236.45
C THR A 1099 19.63 37.74 -237.03
N THR A 1100 20.87 37.60 -236.53
CA THR A 1100 22.06 38.30 -237.07
C THR A 1100 22.39 37.85 -238.49
N ILE A 1101 22.29 36.54 -238.79
CA ILE A 1101 22.49 36.00 -240.14
C ILE A 1101 21.41 36.50 -241.11
N GLN A 1102 20.15 36.53 -240.66
CA GLN A 1102 19.01 36.95 -241.48
C GLN A 1102 19.09 38.41 -241.95
N GLN A 1103 19.66 39.32 -241.14
CA GLN A 1103 19.92 40.70 -241.55
C GLN A 1103 21.00 40.78 -242.65
N ARG A 1104 22.02 39.92 -242.59
CA ARG A 1104 23.12 39.89 -243.56
C ARG A 1104 22.69 39.35 -244.94
N VAL A 1105 21.76 38.39 -244.97
CA VAL A 1105 21.15 37.89 -246.23
C VAL A 1105 20.40 39.02 -246.95
N LYS A 1106 19.54 39.77 -246.24
CA LYS A 1106 18.75 40.86 -246.84
C LYS A 1106 19.57 41.95 -247.51
N PHE A 1107 20.80 42.22 -247.04
CA PHE A 1107 21.67 43.22 -247.65
C PHE A 1107 22.18 42.76 -249.03
N LEU A 1108 22.58 41.49 -249.13
CA LEU A 1108 23.03 40.86 -250.38
C LEU A 1108 21.89 40.73 -251.41
N GLU A 1109 20.65 40.52 -250.97
CA GLU A 1109 19.46 40.46 -251.84
C GLU A 1109 19.17 41.80 -252.55
N MET A 1110 19.51 42.95 -251.95
CA MET A 1110 19.32 44.26 -252.57
C MET A 1110 20.43 44.59 -253.59
N GLU A 1111 21.69 44.31 -253.25
CA GLU A 1111 22.84 44.51 -254.14
C GLU A 1111 22.70 43.70 -255.45
N ASN A 1112 22.19 42.47 -255.34
CA ASN A 1112 21.97 41.58 -256.49
C ASN A 1112 20.87 42.09 -257.45
N LYS A 1113 19.86 42.82 -256.94
CA LYS A 1113 18.82 43.45 -257.79
C LYS A 1113 19.37 44.58 -258.65
N GLU A 1114 20.22 45.45 -258.11
CA GLU A 1114 20.84 46.51 -258.89
C GLU A 1114 21.70 45.96 -260.05
N LEU A 1115 22.32 44.80 -259.86
CA LEU A 1115 23.08 44.11 -260.91
C LEU A 1115 22.17 43.52 -262.00
N GLN A 1116 20.99 43.01 -261.63
CA GLN A 1116 20.01 42.49 -262.60
C GLN A 1116 19.44 43.59 -263.53
N GLU A 1117 19.11 44.78 -263.02
CA GLU A 1117 18.56 45.87 -263.86
C GLU A 1117 19.61 46.47 -264.80
N LYS A 1118 20.88 46.57 -264.35
CA LYS A 1118 22.03 46.93 -265.20
C LYS A 1118 22.29 45.87 -266.29
N THR A 1119 21.89 44.62 -266.08
CA THR A 1119 21.97 43.54 -267.09
C THR A 1119 20.81 43.61 -268.10
N LEU A 1120 19.58 43.86 -267.63
CA LEU A 1120 18.39 43.94 -268.50
C LEU A 1120 18.41 45.12 -269.48
N THR A 1121 18.98 46.26 -269.07
CA THR A 1121 19.15 47.43 -269.94
C THR A 1121 20.14 47.21 -271.08
N LEU A 1122 21.16 46.38 -270.90
CA LEU A 1122 22.05 45.92 -271.97
C LEU A 1122 21.37 44.94 -272.93
N ALA A 1123 20.53 44.02 -272.42
CA ALA A 1123 19.91 42.96 -273.22
C ALA A 1123 19.01 43.49 -274.36
N ASN A 1124 18.22 44.53 -274.12
CA ASN A 1124 17.26 45.01 -275.13
C ASN A 1124 17.87 45.90 -276.23
N GLN A 1125 19.07 46.46 -276.03
CA GLN A 1125 19.81 47.11 -277.14
C GLN A 1125 20.30 46.07 -278.17
N ILE A 1126 20.51 44.83 -277.73
CA ILE A 1126 20.86 43.69 -278.60
C ILE A 1126 19.60 43.18 -279.33
N GLY A 1127 18.46 43.08 -278.65
CA GLY A 1127 17.21 42.56 -279.22
C GLY A 1127 16.70 43.32 -280.47
N ILE A 1128 16.85 44.64 -280.52
CA ILE A 1128 16.51 45.47 -281.70
C ILE A 1128 17.36 45.08 -282.93
N LEU A 1129 18.57 44.56 -282.71
CA LEU A 1129 19.52 44.15 -283.73
C LEU A 1129 19.48 42.65 -284.05
N ASP A 1130 18.67 41.83 -283.38
CA ASP A 1130 18.51 40.41 -283.73
C ASP A 1130 17.28 40.12 -284.62
N ARG A 1131 16.76 41.18 -285.27
CA ARG A 1131 16.26 41.23 -286.68
C ARG A 1131 15.18 40.22 -287.10
N ALA A 1132 14.18 40.60 -287.90
CA ALA A 1132 14.34 41.00 -289.30
C ALA A 1132 15.25 40.09 -290.18
N LEU A 1133 15.67 38.90 -289.71
CA LEU A 1133 16.58 37.98 -290.41
C LEU A 1133 16.10 36.53 -290.56
N ARG A 1134 14.87 36.20 -290.11
CA ARG A 1134 14.24 34.87 -290.32
C ARG A 1134 12.76 34.95 -290.76
N ASN A 1135 12.46 35.85 -291.69
CA ASN A 1135 11.16 35.83 -292.37
C ASN A 1135 11.09 34.63 -293.34
N LEU A 1136 9.93 33.96 -293.39
CA LEU A 1136 9.55 32.86 -294.32
C LEU A 1136 10.23 31.48 -294.15
N GLN A 1137 9.68 30.60 -293.31
CA GLN A 1137 8.95 29.35 -293.72
C GLN A 1137 8.53 28.50 -292.49
N SER A 1138 7.73 27.44 -292.70
CA SER A 1138 6.90 26.79 -291.68
C SER A 1138 6.99 25.25 -291.63
N LEU A 1139 6.50 24.68 -290.51
CA LEU A 1139 6.29 23.25 -290.18
C LEU A 1139 7.50 22.39 -289.70
N CYS A 1140 7.39 21.98 -288.42
CA CYS A 1140 7.80 20.70 -287.78
C CYS A 1140 9.27 20.24 -287.62
N THR A 1141 9.60 19.96 -286.34
CA THR A 1141 10.37 18.80 -285.78
C THR A 1141 11.91 18.72 -285.84
N VAL A 1142 12.44 17.93 -284.87
CA VAL A 1142 13.77 17.26 -284.77
C VAL A 1142 14.88 17.89 -283.88
N GLU A 1143 15.08 17.24 -282.72
CA GLU A 1143 16.31 16.86 -281.97
C GLU A 1143 17.45 17.81 -281.47
N GLU A 1144 17.88 17.46 -280.25
CA GLU A 1144 19.25 17.42 -279.67
C GLU A 1144 20.16 18.65 -279.32
N VAL A 1145 20.48 18.71 -278.01
CA VAL A 1145 21.84 18.77 -277.39
C VAL A 1145 22.69 20.05 -277.48
N LYS A 1146 23.10 20.56 -276.28
CA LYS A 1146 24.41 21.16 -275.85
C LYS A 1146 24.20 21.87 -274.48
N LYS A 1147 25.12 22.00 -273.50
CA LYS A 1147 26.50 21.53 -273.18
C LYS A 1147 26.84 21.97 -271.73
N MET A 1148 27.77 21.42 -270.94
CA MET A 1148 28.40 20.08 -270.86
C MET A 1148 29.13 19.90 -269.49
N PHE A 1149 29.23 18.63 -269.05
CA PHE A 1149 29.99 17.97 -267.95
C PHE A 1149 31.44 18.44 -267.64
N PRO A 1150 32.11 18.02 -266.52
CA PRO A 1150 31.93 16.81 -265.66
C PRO A 1150 31.65 17.09 -264.15
N SER A 1151 31.30 16.13 -263.26
CA SER A 1151 31.38 14.65 -263.17
C SER A 1151 32.61 14.06 -262.46
N GLY A 1152 32.35 13.04 -261.62
CA GLY A 1152 33.29 12.26 -260.80
C GLY A 1152 33.68 12.91 -259.46
N ALA A 1153 34.04 12.20 -258.38
CA ALA A 1153 33.87 10.82 -257.90
C ALA A 1153 34.79 10.68 -256.66
N HIS A 1154 34.55 9.71 -255.76
CA HIS A 1154 35.59 9.28 -254.81
C HIS A 1154 36.76 8.60 -255.56
N PRO A 1155 38.00 8.72 -255.06
CA PRO A 1155 38.52 7.67 -254.17
C PRO A 1155 39.06 8.26 -252.84
N ASP A 1156 39.17 7.52 -251.72
CA ASP A 1156 39.99 6.32 -251.46
C ASP A 1156 41.50 6.55 -251.71
N SER A 1157 42.41 6.26 -250.78
CA SER A 1157 42.26 5.68 -249.43
C SER A 1157 43.49 5.99 -248.55
N GLN A 1158 43.49 5.48 -247.30
CA GLN A 1158 44.61 5.52 -246.31
C GLN A 1158 44.89 6.90 -245.65
N LEU A 1159 45.80 6.90 -244.66
CA LEU A 1159 46.49 8.07 -244.04
C LEU A 1159 45.55 9.17 -243.47
N ARG A 1160 45.18 9.22 -242.18
CA ARG A 1160 45.76 8.66 -240.94
C ARG A 1160 47.10 9.26 -240.51
N THR A 1161 47.05 10.50 -239.99
CA THR A 1161 48.02 11.10 -239.06
C THR A 1161 47.26 11.92 -238.00
N SER A 1162 47.74 12.14 -236.78
CA SER A 1162 48.67 11.35 -235.95
C SER A 1162 48.48 11.75 -234.48
N THR A 1163 48.81 10.84 -233.56
CA THR A 1163 49.08 11.16 -232.14
C THR A 1163 50.10 12.31 -232.01
N PRO A 1164 50.01 13.16 -230.97
CA PRO A 1164 50.10 12.79 -229.55
C PRO A 1164 48.77 12.30 -228.94
N SER A 1165 48.71 11.33 -228.01
CA SER A 1165 49.74 10.62 -227.22
C SER A 1165 50.75 11.52 -226.53
N PRO A 1166 50.58 11.76 -225.22
CA PRO A 1166 50.77 10.62 -224.33
C PRO A 1166 49.61 10.47 -223.30
N GLN A 1167 49.08 9.27 -223.10
CA GLN A 1167 49.48 8.46 -221.93
C GLN A 1167 50.99 8.48 -221.65
N PRO A 1168 51.36 8.90 -220.43
CA PRO A 1168 51.60 7.91 -219.37
C PRO A 1168 50.67 8.19 -218.18
N GLY A 1169 50.57 7.36 -217.17
CA GLY A 1169 51.18 6.04 -216.94
C GLY A 1169 50.22 5.21 -216.07
N LEU A 1170 50.37 3.90 -215.92
CA LEU A 1170 51.57 3.18 -215.49
C LEU A 1170 52.05 3.60 -214.09
N SER A 1171 52.20 2.57 -213.26
CA SER A 1171 52.67 2.57 -211.89
C SER A 1171 51.86 3.33 -210.84
N ASP A 1172 51.73 2.83 -209.61
CA ASP A 1172 51.88 1.49 -208.99
C ASP A 1172 52.01 1.82 -207.51
N SER A 1173 51.15 1.26 -206.67
CA SER A 1173 51.47 0.96 -205.26
C SER A 1173 51.78 2.15 -204.31
N TRP A 1174 51.69 1.87 -202.99
CA TRP A 1174 52.00 2.77 -201.87
C TRP A 1174 51.07 4.02 -201.77
N GLY A 1175 50.55 4.44 -200.61
CA GLY A 1175 50.62 3.90 -199.24
C GLY A 1175 49.27 3.32 -198.76
N ILE A 1176 49.22 2.43 -197.75
CA ILE A 1176 49.55 2.69 -196.33
C ILE A 1176 48.51 3.67 -195.74
N LEU A 1177 47.45 3.19 -195.08
CA LEU A 1177 47.40 2.65 -193.71
C LEU A 1177 47.76 3.69 -192.64
N ASP A 1178 46.74 4.31 -192.03
CA ASP A 1178 46.77 4.72 -190.62
C ASP A 1178 45.34 5.00 -190.09
N ALA A 1179 44.93 4.68 -188.87
CA ALA A 1179 45.00 3.35 -188.25
C ALA A 1179 43.81 3.14 -187.28
N ILE A 1180 42.92 2.18 -187.56
CA ILE A 1180 41.86 1.75 -186.61
C ILE A 1180 41.77 0.22 -186.54
N ARG A 1181 42.62 -0.41 -185.72
CA ARG A 1181 42.34 -1.58 -184.84
C ARG A 1181 43.60 -2.22 -184.28
N LYS A 1182 43.46 -2.83 -183.09
CA LYS A 1182 44.43 -3.63 -182.30
C LYS A 1182 45.60 -2.86 -181.68
N VAL A 1183 45.50 -2.65 -180.37
CA VAL A 1183 46.26 -3.55 -179.47
C VAL A 1183 45.26 -4.57 -178.92
N LYS A 1184 45.69 -5.84 -178.85
CA LYS A 1184 44.95 -7.02 -178.37
C LYS A 1184 46.00 -8.05 -177.93
N VAL A 1185 45.65 -8.98 -177.03
CA VAL A 1185 46.57 -9.77 -176.16
C VAL A 1185 47.08 -8.88 -175.02
N GLY A 1186 47.18 -9.32 -173.77
CA GLY A 1186 46.84 -10.60 -173.12
C GLY A 1186 47.41 -10.60 -171.69
N GLU A 1187 47.30 -11.62 -170.84
CA GLU A 1187 46.50 -12.86 -170.85
C GLU A 1187 46.46 -13.42 -169.39
N SER A 1188 45.76 -14.53 -169.13
CA SER A 1188 45.45 -15.11 -167.78
C SER A 1188 44.37 -14.36 -166.98
N GLY A 1189 43.41 -15.00 -166.31
CA GLY A 1189 43.00 -16.42 -166.28
C GLY A 1189 41.61 -16.52 -165.61
N VAL A 1190 40.55 -17.01 -166.27
CA VAL A 1190 40.17 -18.42 -166.51
C VAL A 1190 39.62 -19.15 -165.26
N LYS A 1191 38.27 -19.30 -165.24
CA LYS A 1191 37.42 -20.34 -164.61
C LYS A 1191 37.24 -20.41 -163.08
N SER A 1192 35.97 -20.17 -162.70
CA SER A 1192 35.05 -21.12 -162.04
C SER A 1192 35.27 -21.65 -160.61
N LEU A 1193 34.13 -21.69 -159.91
CA LEU A 1193 33.68 -22.66 -158.90
C LEU A 1193 34.00 -22.40 -157.41
N GLU A 1194 32.91 -22.46 -156.64
CA GLU A 1194 32.63 -22.81 -155.24
C GLU A 1194 33.75 -23.07 -154.18
N ILE A 1195 33.34 -22.95 -152.91
CA ILE A 1195 33.97 -23.44 -151.66
C ILE A 1195 35.02 -22.52 -150.96
N SER A 1196 34.49 -21.73 -150.01
CA SER A 1196 34.95 -21.53 -148.61
C SER A 1196 36.38 -21.06 -148.22
N SER A 1197 36.41 -20.12 -147.25
CA SER A 1197 37.52 -19.75 -146.33
C SER A 1197 38.74 -19.06 -146.98
N SER A 1198 39.60 -18.29 -146.29
CA SER A 1198 39.74 -17.83 -144.88
C SER A 1198 40.35 -16.39 -144.87
N VAL A 1199 40.04 -15.43 -143.98
CA VAL A 1199 40.23 -15.37 -142.50
C VAL A 1199 41.74 -15.42 -142.14
N PRO A 1200 42.31 -14.50 -141.31
CA PRO A 1200 41.79 -14.13 -139.97
C PRO A 1200 41.92 -12.66 -139.46
N VAL A 1201 41.12 -12.37 -138.39
CA VAL A 1201 41.41 -11.48 -137.21
C VAL A 1201 41.69 -9.99 -137.44
N SER A 1202 41.03 -9.00 -136.81
CA SER A 1202 39.82 -8.88 -135.94
C SER A 1202 39.28 -7.42 -136.12
N GLN A 1203 38.60 -6.62 -135.28
CA GLN A 1203 38.19 -6.49 -133.85
C GLN A 1203 36.89 -5.63 -133.81
N SER A 1204 36.05 -5.50 -132.77
CA SER A 1204 35.93 -6.11 -131.42
C SER A 1204 34.48 -5.95 -130.87
N THR A 1205 34.28 -6.31 -129.60
CA THR A 1205 33.03 -6.54 -128.84
C THR A 1205 32.35 -5.29 -128.21
N GLU A 1206 31.01 -5.27 -128.26
CA GLU A 1206 29.95 -5.08 -127.23
C GLU A 1206 30.24 -4.58 -125.77
N ILE A 1207 29.16 -4.23 -125.02
CA ILE A 1207 29.04 -3.88 -123.57
C ILE A 1207 29.41 -2.40 -123.23
N GLY A 1208 28.71 -1.63 -122.37
CA GLY A 1208 27.48 -1.81 -121.57
C GLY A 1208 27.17 -0.55 -120.71
N TYR A 1209 25.95 -0.39 -120.17
CA TYR A 1209 25.50 0.86 -119.48
C TYR A 1209 24.93 0.63 -118.07
N LEU A 1210 25.32 1.45 -117.06
CA LEU A 1210 24.42 2.22 -116.14
C LEU A 1210 25.12 2.87 -114.90
N ASN A 1211 24.54 4.01 -114.46
CA ASN A 1211 24.32 4.50 -113.06
C ASN A 1211 25.31 5.42 -112.28
N VAL A 1212 24.70 6.47 -111.65
CA VAL A 1212 25.11 7.37 -110.50
C VAL A 1212 26.48 8.11 -110.54
N THR A 1213 26.70 9.33 -110.00
CA THR A 1213 26.27 9.99 -108.73
C THR A 1213 26.18 11.55 -108.75
N SER A 1214 25.53 12.14 -107.71
CA SER A 1214 25.79 13.37 -106.88
C SER A 1214 27.11 14.17 -107.03
N PRO A 1215 27.29 15.44 -106.50
CA PRO A 1215 26.77 16.00 -105.19
C PRO A 1215 26.38 17.53 -105.14
N VAL A 1216 25.45 18.05 -104.29
CA VAL A 1216 25.50 18.60 -102.88
C VAL A 1216 25.65 20.15 -102.70
N ALA A 1217 25.03 20.71 -101.62
CA ALA A 1217 25.14 22.08 -101.03
C ALA A 1217 24.44 23.24 -101.79
N PRO A 1218 24.10 24.42 -101.19
CA PRO A 1218 24.37 25.02 -99.85
C PRO A 1218 23.15 24.97 -98.87
N ASN A 1219 23.16 25.33 -97.57
CA ASN A 1219 23.49 26.59 -96.83
C ASN A 1219 22.61 27.82 -97.21
N SER A 1220 22.18 28.76 -96.34
CA SER A 1220 22.26 28.93 -94.85
C SER A 1220 21.53 30.24 -94.39
N ARG A 1221 21.27 30.43 -93.07
CA ARG A 1221 20.98 31.73 -92.37
C ARG A 1221 19.64 32.44 -92.73
N LEU A 1222 19.00 33.33 -91.94
CA LEU A 1222 19.01 33.86 -90.53
C LEU A 1222 17.59 34.49 -90.28
N GLU A 1223 17.16 35.25 -89.25
CA GLU A 1223 17.70 35.94 -88.04
C GLU A 1223 16.52 36.23 -87.04
N GLN A 1224 16.78 36.52 -85.74
CA GLN A 1224 15.94 37.32 -84.78
C GLN A 1224 14.48 36.84 -84.41
N GLU A 1225 13.83 37.20 -83.27
CA GLU A 1225 14.18 38.04 -82.09
C GLU A 1225 13.38 37.73 -80.77
N SER A 1226 13.84 38.35 -79.67
CA SER A 1226 13.07 38.92 -78.53
C SER A 1226 12.57 38.10 -77.30
N LEU A 1227 13.34 38.26 -76.19
CA LEU A 1227 12.95 38.82 -74.86
C LEU A 1227 12.21 38.03 -73.75
N SER A 1228 12.77 38.20 -72.53
CA SER A 1228 12.14 38.23 -71.18
C SER A 1228 11.62 36.92 -70.52
N ALA A 1229 11.58 36.77 -69.19
CA ALA A 1229 12.36 37.34 -68.05
C ALA A 1229 11.92 36.67 -66.72
N THR A 1230 12.77 36.66 -65.67
CA THR A 1230 12.41 36.39 -64.24
C THR A 1230 11.76 35.04 -63.88
N SER A 1231 11.72 34.54 -62.64
CA SER A 1231 12.66 34.60 -61.49
C SER A 1231 12.32 33.45 -60.51
N ASP A 1232 13.20 33.22 -59.54
CA ASP A 1232 12.97 32.68 -58.19
C ASP A 1232 12.50 31.21 -57.94
N GLU A 1233 13.26 30.58 -57.05
CA GLU A 1233 12.95 29.61 -55.99
C GLU A 1233 11.55 28.94 -55.91
N ALA A 1234 11.51 27.62 -56.16
CA ALA A 1234 10.94 26.59 -55.27
C ALA A 1234 11.42 25.18 -55.68
#